data_AF-A0A8T5RSP6-F1
#
_entry.id   AF-A0A8T5RSP6-F1
#
_cell.length_a   1.000
_cell.length_b   1.000
_cell.length_c   1.000
_cell.angle_alpha   90.00
_cell.angle_beta   90.00
_cell.angle_gamma   90.00
#
_symmetry.space_group_name_H-M   'P 1'
#
loop_
_entity.id
_entity.type
_entity.pdbx_description
1 polymer ?
#
loop_
_entity_poly.entity_id
_entity_poly.type
_entity_poly.pdbx_seq_one_letter_code
_entity_poly.pdbx_strand_id
1 'polypeptide(L)'
;MRGYPTACSTPAQNDMRIITNDDELRELRTEVLKLILSEHPYSCLVCDNKNKCEEDGRRKSKAGRSFGCFFCSSKETCDLRKITKYLEIDNVDYQLEYKNSSLKRNDPFIEMDPNMCILCGKCVRICNELRKNGAINFANRGHDTIVSTAFNISLIDSNCQFCGACVDICPTGAITSKNTKWFDKNSNKTASVCAFCGIGCRFNYFSQNEVLVESIPSQENYSNNKYPCVFGRFCIVPFNNGNQRLKYPLIKINNTLIPSGWIEVYNAIKENLTRFKPEEIAILASVDLSNESAYILNKFARNVLKTDNILLTAFLNNEYNEQYLRRNANIKGVLTNITFNNKKSQVDIAKEIKRGKIKALYLTERIENPEILKNIEYLILQDIYPSDDLQLADVVLPTCTFVEDSGTFTYYEQKQSFFSQAASKVGESKPDWEIFCELAKIYDISFESEFGFSSAADVTVEINKKLNDFTFHDSEILMENFNISTDSFEEKSCEFIPQHSTLESFTYRGESISNQVEDLRYIIQHRKPKTSEELSKLEKKEMMKTRFKVISNKEIAINFFQLVIEAPLIARKAKPGNFIILMKEEISERIPLTISDWDPDKGTLTLYYQEAGYSTMELTELTANDYIYSVVGPLGTDIEIKNFGTVLLAGGCYGNGAIYPIAKALKSVGNKVIVILEARNENLFYLEKEFEEISDIIVYCTSDGSKGLKGKILTGLEYINKQGINLDRAYFIGCTYMMRDASDYTKEHGNIPTFVSLNTIMIDGTGMCGCCRLTIIQDGKEITKFACIDGPIFNGHQIKWDELFSRNERFEEPEISIYQTHSCKAIEKFNTGDIDE
;
A
#
# COMPACT_ATOMS: atom_id res chain seq x y z
N MET A 1 30.11 18.18 -35.92
CA MET A 1 30.08 17.97 -34.45
C MET A 1 31.45 17.49 -34.02
N ARG A 2 31.99 18.00 -32.90
CA ARG A 2 33.19 17.39 -32.28
C ARG A 2 32.69 16.34 -31.28
N GLY A 3 33.25 15.13 -31.33
CA GLY A 3 32.89 14.01 -30.45
C GLY A 3 31.57 13.30 -30.81
N TYR A 4 31.10 12.45 -29.89
CA TYR A 4 29.89 11.66 -30.01
C TYR A 4 28.63 12.48 -29.69
N PRO A 5 27.73 12.72 -30.67
CA PRO A 5 26.51 13.47 -30.42
C PRO A 5 25.45 12.61 -29.70
N THR A 6 24.57 13.27 -28.95
CA THR A 6 23.45 12.61 -28.27
C THR A 6 22.40 12.14 -29.28
N ALA A 7 22.20 10.82 -29.35
CA ALA A 7 21.26 10.21 -30.30
C ALA A 7 19.80 10.67 -30.11
N CYS A 8 19.39 10.96 -28.86
CA CYS A 8 18.01 11.37 -28.55
C CYS A 8 17.62 12.78 -29.01
N SER A 9 18.59 13.63 -29.36
CA SER A 9 18.36 15.03 -29.73
C SER A 9 18.94 15.39 -31.10
N THR A 10 19.63 14.46 -31.77
CA THR A 10 20.27 14.70 -33.07
C THR A 10 19.32 14.23 -34.18
N PRO A 11 18.77 15.13 -35.02
CA PRO A 11 17.90 14.74 -36.13
C PRO A 11 18.67 13.88 -37.13
N ALA A 12 18.07 12.78 -37.58
CA ALA A 12 18.64 11.95 -38.64
C ALA A 12 18.71 12.73 -39.96
N GLN A 13 19.79 12.55 -40.72
CA GLN A 13 20.00 13.18 -42.02
C GLN A 13 20.13 12.13 -43.13
N ASN A 14 19.88 12.53 -44.37
CA ASN A 14 20.13 11.67 -45.53
C ASN A 14 21.58 11.18 -45.52
N ASP A 15 21.76 9.89 -45.82
CA ASP A 15 23.06 9.21 -45.84
C ASP A 15 23.82 9.18 -44.51
N MET A 16 23.17 9.55 -43.39
CA MET A 16 23.75 9.44 -42.06
C MET A 16 23.99 7.96 -41.71
N ARG A 17 25.26 7.59 -41.49
CA ARG A 17 25.63 6.27 -40.98
C ARG A 17 25.69 6.31 -39.46
N ILE A 18 24.85 5.50 -38.82
CA ILE A 18 24.77 5.43 -37.37
C ILE A 18 25.47 4.15 -36.91
N ILE A 19 26.63 4.31 -36.28
CA ILE A 19 27.35 3.21 -35.63
C ILE A 19 26.93 3.23 -34.16
N THR A 20 26.23 2.18 -33.71
CA THR A 20 25.67 2.11 -32.37
C THR A 20 26.49 1.26 -31.40
N ASN A 21 27.48 0.54 -31.93
CA ASN A 21 28.29 -0.45 -31.22
C ASN A 21 29.73 -0.45 -31.78
N ASP A 22 30.59 0.36 -31.16
CA ASP A 22 32.04 0.40 -31.34
C ASP A 22 32.70 0.53 -29.95
N ASP A 23 33.98 0.16 -29.84
CA ASP A 23 34.68 0.05 -28.56
C ASP A 23 34.79 1.41 -27.85
N GLU A 24 35.12 2.47 -28.58
CA GLU A 24 35.29 3.83 -28.02
C GLU A 24 33.93 4.39 -27.54
N LEU A 25 32.83 4.14 -28.27
CA LEU A 25 31.48 4.49 -27.81
C LEU A 25 31.04 3.66 -26.60
N ARG A 26 31.41 2.38 -26.54
CA ARG A 26 31.10 1.51 -25.39
C ARG A 26 31.84 2.00 -24.14
N GLU A 27 33.12 2.35 -24.26
CA GLU A 27 33.92 2.94 -23.18
C GLU A 27 33.32 4.27 -22.70
N LEU A 28 32.97 5.17 -23.61
CA LEU A 28 32.30 6.44 -23.26
C LEU A 28 31.00 6.22 -22.49
N ARG A 29 30.16 5.27 -22.91
CA ARG A 29 28.91 4.93 -22.21
C ARG A 29 29.18 4.37 -20.81
N THR A 30 30.21 3.54 -20.68
CA THR A 30 30.64 2.98 -19.39
C THR A 30 31.09 4.08 -18.44
N GLU A 31 31.96 4.99 -18.86
CA GLU A 31 32.45 6.08 -18.00
C GLU A 31 31.34 7.06 -17.61
N VAL A 32 30.47 7.44 -18.55
CA VAL A 32 29.29 8.27 -18.23
C VAL A 32 28.38 7.58 -17.21
N LEU A 33 28.16 6.27 -17.35
CA LEU A 33 27.34 5.53 -16.39
C LEU A 33 28.03 5.43 -15.02
N LYS A 34 29.34 5.16 -14.96
CA LYS A 34 30.09 5.15 -13.69
C LYS A 34 30.01 6.49 -12.94
N LEU A 35 30.05 7.62 -13.65
CA LEU A 35 29.82 8.94 -13.06
C LEU A 35 28.38 9.14 -12.55
N ILE A 36 27.37 8.66 -13.27
CA ILE A 36 25.98 8.68 -12.76
C ILE A 36 25.87 7.82 -11.50
N LEU A 37 26.58 6.69 -11.46
CA LEU A 37 26.58 5.79 -10.32
C LEU A 37 27.33 6.35 -9.11
N SER A 38 28.28 7.30 -9.26
CA SER A 38 28.97 7.88 -8.10
C SER A 38 28.06 8.66 -7.15
N GLU A 39 26.86 9.05 -7.59
CA GLU A 39 25.83 9.70 -6.73
C GLU A 39 24.59 8.80 -6.49
N HIS A 40 24.57 7.57 -7.00
CA HIS A 40 23.46 6.62 -6.84
C HIS A 40 23.92 5.40 -6.02
N PRO A 41 23.15 4.87 -5.06
CA PRO A 41 23.56 3.68 -4.29
C PRO A 41 23.67 2.43 -5.19
N TYR A 42 24.84 2.23 -5.78
CA TYR A 42 25.10 1.29 -6.88
C TYR A 42 25.51 -0.11 -6.42
N SER A 43 25.60 -0.36 -5.11
CA SER A 43 26.02 -1.68 -4.58
C SER A 43 25.14 -2.83 -5.08
N CYS A 44 23.87 -2.56 -5.45
CA CYS A 44 22.98 -3.56 -6.04
C CYS A 44 23.30 -3.93 -7.51
N LEU A 45 24.08 -3.10 -8.19
CA LEU A 45 24.40 -3.22 -9.60
C LEU A 45 25.66 -4.07 -9.83
N VAL A 46 26.67 -3.91 -8.95
CA VAL A 46 28.03 -4.41 -9.13
C VAL A 46 28.48 -5.47 -8.10
N CYS A 47 27.64 -5.88 -7.15
CA CYS A 47 28.04 -6.84 -6.11
C CYS A 47 28.23 -8.28 -6.61
N ASP A 48 29.35 -8.91 -6.28
CA ASP A 48 29.68 -10.31 -6.60
C ASP A 48 28.66 -11.33 -6.07
N ASN A 49 28.05 -11.05 -4.91
CA ASN A 49 27.10 -11.95 -4.27
C ASN A 49 25.66 -11.79 -4.79
N LYS A 50 25.43 -10.92 -5.78
CA LYS A 50 24.09 -10.59 -6.29
C LYS A 50 23.29 -11.82 -6.73
N ASN A 51 23.90 -12.74 -7.48
CA ASN A 51 23.19 -13.91 -8.00
C ASN A 51 22.80 -14.88 -6.88
N LYS A 52 23.72 -15.19 -5.95
CA LYS A 52 23.43 -16.01 -4.76
C LYS A 52 22.35 -15.37 -3.89
N CYS A 53 22.40 -14.05 -3.74
CA CYS A 53 21.37 -13.29 -3.02
C CYS A 53 19.99 -13.33 -3.69
N GLU A 54 19.95 -13.47 -5.02
CA GLU A 54 18.72 -13.63 -5.80
C GLU A 54 18.17 -15.06 -5.70
N GLU A 55 19.04 -16.06 -5.74
CA GLU A 55 18.69 -17.47 -5.55
C GLU A 55 18.21 -17.77 -4.13
N ASP A 56 18.84 -17.17 -3.11
CA ASP A 56 18.47 -17.32 -1.69
C ASP A 56 17.06 -16.76 -1.36
N GLY A 57 16.40 -16.06 -2.29
CA GLY A 57 15.05 -15.52 -2.09
C GLY A 57 14.94 -14.52 -0.94
N ARG A 58 16.06 -13.91 -0.49
CA ARG A 58 16.05 -12.99 0.66
C ARG A 58 15.10 -11.83 0.36
N ARG A 59 14.07 -11.74 1.19
CA ARG A 59 12.90 -10.87 1.01
C ARG A 59 13.27 -9.40 0.89
N LYS A 60 12.43 -8.65 0.17
CA LYS A 60 12.44 -7.19 0.17
C LYS A 60 12.28 -6.70 1.62
N SER A 61 13.19 -5.87 2.09
CA SER A 61 13.07 -5.23 3.40
C SER A 61 12.17 -4.01 3.30
N LYS A 62 11.29 -3.79 4.29
CA LYS A 62 10.33 -2.68 4.37
C LYS A 62 10.95 -1.33 4.78
N ALA A 63 12.26 -1.17 4.55
CA ALA A 63 13.00 0.01 4.99
C ALA A 63 12.83 1.18 4.02
N GLY A 64 12.61 2.39 4.53
CA GLY A 64 12.26 3.57 3.73
C GLY A 64 13.27 3.88 2.63
N ARG A 65 14.55 3.94 2.95
CA ARG A 65 15.60 4.18 1.96
C ARG A 65 16.10 2.90 1.34
N SER A 66 16.21 2.93 0.02
CA SER A 66 16.76 1.82 -0.77
C SER A 66 18.29 1.89 -0.81
N PHE A 67 18.97 1.16 0.09
CA PHE A 67 20.43 1.08 0.09
C PHE A 67 20.91 -0.36 -0.12
N GLY A 68 21.07 -0.76 -1.39
CA GLY A 68 21.47 -2.11 -1.80
C GLY A 68 20.32 -2.95 -2.40
N CYS A 69 20.63 -4.18 -2.80
CA CYS A 69 19.76 -5.00 -3.67
C CYS A 69 18.43 -5.44 -3.03
N PHE A 70 18.34 -5.46 -1.70
CA PHE A 70 17.17 -5.98 -0.96
C PHE A 70 16.16 -4.92 -0.51
N PHE A 71 16.48 -3.64 -0.65
CA PHE A 71 15.61 -2.56 -0.17
C PHE A 71 14.84 -1.86 -1.31
N CYS A 72 15.26 -2.07 -2.56
CA CYS A 72 14.69 -1.39 -3.72
C CYS A 72 13.48 -2.14 -4.30
N SER A 73 12.30 -1.52 -4.16
CA SER A 73 11.04 -1.99 -4.75
C SER A 73 11.04 -2.02 -6.28
N SER A 74 11.81 -1.12 -6.90
CA SER A 74 11.93 -0.99 -8.35
C SER A 74 12.97 -1.92 -8.96
N LYS A 75 13.56 -2.84 -8.19
CA LYS A 75 14.64 -3.74 -8.63
C LYS A 75 14.42 -4.39 -10.00
N GLU A 76 13.21 -4.86 -10.31
CA GLU A 76 12.95 -5.57 -11.58
C GLU A 76 12.64 -4.63 -12.75
N THR A 77 12.15 -3.43 -12.45
CA THR A 77 11.78 -2.44 -13.45
C THR A 77 12.86 -1.39 -13.67
N CYS A 78 13.93 -1.41 -12.86
CA CYS A 78 15.03 -0.45 -12.90
C CYS A 78 15.83 -0.56 -14.21
N ASP A 79 15.81 0.51 -15.00
CA ASP A 79 16.53 0.57 -16.27
C ASP A 79 18.06 0.61 -16.07
N LEU A 80 18.55 1.19 -14.96
CA LEU A 80 19.99 1.18 -14.65
C LEU A 80 20.54 -0.24 -14.54
N ARG A 81 19.77 -1.19 -13.98
CA ARG A 81 20.19 -2.60 -13.92
C ARG A 81 20.34 -3.22 -15.31
N LYS A 82 19.39 -2.92 -16.21
CA LYS A 82 19.44 -3.41 -17.60
C LYS A 82 20.65 -2.84 -18.33
N ILE A 83 20.90 -1.53 -18.17
CA ILE A 83 22.02 -0.85 -18.84
C ILE A 83 23.37 -1.30 -18.26
N THR A 84 23.50 -1.39 -16.94
CA THR A 84 24.73 -1.89 -16.27
C THR A 84 25.06 -3.30 -16.75
N LYS A 85 24.06 -4.18 -16.85
CA LYS A 85 24.24 -5.54 -17.40
C LYS A 85 24.66 -5.52 -18.87
N TYR A 86 24.08 -4.63 -19.68
CA TYR A 86 24.41 -4.50 -21.11
C TYR A 86 25.83 -3.99 -21.36
N LEU A 87 26.31 -3.06 -20.52
CA LEU A 87 27.66 -2.50 -20.57
C LEU A 87 28.70 -3.33 -19.82
N GLU A 88 28.28 -4.39 -19.13
CA GLU A 88 29.15 -5.29 -18.35
C GLU A 88 29.97 -4.57 -17.28
N ILE A 89 29.35 -3.62 -16.58
CA ILE A 89 30.00 -2.90 -15.48
C ILE A 89 29.98 -3.75 -14.21
N ASP A 90 31.14 -4.15 -13.74
CA ASP A 90 31.39 -4.96 -12.54
C ASP A 90 32.04 -4.16 -11.40
N ASN A 91 32.52 -2.94 -11.67
CA ASN A 91 33.07 -2.03 -10.68
C ASN A 91 32.73 -0.56 -10.98
N VAL A 92 32.85 0.30 -9.96
CA VAL A 92 32.78 1.75 -10.09
C VAL A 92 33.98 2.32 -9.36
N ASP A 93 34.88 2.97 -10.09
CA ASP A 93 36.17 3.44 -9.59
C ASP A 93 36.08 4.80 -8.86
N TYR A 94 34.89 5.39 -8.84
CA TYR A 94 34.58 6.63 -8.14
C TYR A 94 34.03 6.34 -6.74
N GLN A 95 34.40 7.16 -5.76
CA GLN A 95 33.83 7.10 -4.42
C GLN A 95 32.34 7.47 -4.48
N LEU A 96 31.50 6.71 -3.78
CA LEU A 96 30.08 7.04 -3.64
C LEU A 96 29.92 8.31 -2.79
N GLU A 97 29.48 9.40 -3.41
CA GLU A 97 29.05 10.62 -2.70
C GLU A 97 27.54 10.55 -2.47
N TYR A 98 27.15 9.97 -1.33
CA TYR A 98 25.75 9.86 -0.96
C TYR A 98 25.21 11.20 -0.45
N LYS A 99 24.25 11.79 -1.16
CA LYS A 99 23.68 13.13 -0.84
C LYS A 99 22.99 13.23 0.53
N ASN A 100 22.70 12.09 1.17
CA ASN A 100 22.02 11.98 2.47
C ASN A 100 20.75 12.86 2.59
N SER A 101 20.04 13.04 1.48
CA SER A 101 18.83 13.87 1.42
C SER A 101 17.67 13.14 2.09
N SER A 102 16.89 13.86 2.91
CA SER A 102 15.71 13.31 3.59
C SER A 102 14.74 12.65 2.60
N LEU A 103 14.25 11.46 2.96
CA LEU A 103 13.22 10.76 2.22
C LEU A 103 11.89 11.51 2.37
N LYS A 104 11.20 11.82 1.27
CA LYS A 104 9.93 12.56 1.30
C LYS A 104 8.76 11.59 1.22
N ARG A 105 8.03 11.45 2.33
CA ARG A 105 6.96 10.44 2.48
C ARG A 105 5.67 10.98 3.07
N ASN A 106 5.62 12.22 3.51
CA ASN A 106 4.41 12.76 4.15
C ASN A 106 3.30 13.06 3.13
N ASP A 107 3.57 12.86 1.84
CA ASP A 107 2.63 13.06 0.75
C ASP A 107 1.79 11.81 0.46
N PRO A 108 0.48 11.96 0.18
CA PRO A 108 -0.39 10.86 -0.24
C PRO A 108 0.12 10.11 -1.47
N PHE A 109 -0.04 8.78 -1.48
CA PHE A 109 0.27 7.83 -2.54
C PHE A 109 1.74 7.73 -3.00
N ILE A 110 2.51 8.80 -2.92
CA ILE A 110 3.81 8.97 -3.56
C ILE A 110 4.89 9.13 -2.50
N GLU A 111 5.98 8.41 -2.70
CA GLU A 111 7.21 8.54 -1.95
C GLU A 111 8.35 8.96 -2.89
N MET A 112 9.17 9.93 -2.45
CA MET A 112 10.31 10.42 -3.21
C MET A 112 11.61 10.24 -2.43
N ASP A 113 12.55 9.49 -3.00
CA ASP A 113 13.92 9.33 -2.52
C ASP A 113 14.89 10.08 -3.46
N PRO A 114 15.34 11.30 -3.10
CA PRO A 114 16.28 12.06 -3.92
C PRO A 114 17.61 11.33 -4.13
N ASN A 115 18.01 10.46 -3.18
CA ASN A 115 19.27 9.72 -3.25
C ASN A 115 19.25 8.61 -4.32
N MET A 116 18.07 8.22 -4.79
CA MET A 116 17.91 7.27 -5.90
C MET A 116 17.77 7.96 -7.27
N CYS A 117 17.73 9.30 -7.28
CA CYS A 117 17.48 10.09 -8.48
C CYS A 117 18.77 10.32 -9.28
N ILE A 118 18.76 9.92 -10.55
CA ILE A 118 19.85 10.21 -11.50
C ILE A 118 19.64 11.52 -12.28
N LEU A 119 18.74 12.38 -11.81
CA LEU A 119 18.44 13.69 -12.40
C LEU A 119 18.09 13.68 -13.91
N CYS A 120 17.54 12.56 -14.42
CA CYS A 120 17.22 12.41 -15.85
C CYS A 120 16.12 13.36 -16.39
N GLY A 121 15.39 14.05 -15.50
CA GLY A 121 14.35 15.02 -15.86
C GLY A 121 13.05 14.44 -16.43
N LYS A 122 12.92 13.11 -16.61
CA LYS A 122 11.69 12.48 -17.15
C LYS A 122 10.43 12.86 -16.34
N CYS A 123 10.52 12.84 -15.01
CA CYS A 123 9.42 13.19 -14.12
C CYS A 123 9.04 14.68 -14.20
N VAL A 124 10.02 15.57 -14.31
CA VAL A 124 9.81 17.03 -14.47
C VAL A 124 9.14 17.30 -15.82
N ARG A 125 9.65 16.70 -16.89
CA ARG A 125 9.11 16.87 -18.25
C ARG A 125 7.68 16.35 -18.38
N ILE A 126 7.36 15.16 -17.87
CA ILE A 126 5.97 14.65 -17.92
C ILE A 126 5.02 15.52 -17.10
N CYS A 127 5.48 16.09 -15.97
CA CYS A 127 4.67 16.98 -15.13
C CYS A 127 4.40 18.33 -15.82
N ASN A 128 5.40 18.87 -16.52
CA ASN A 128 5.35 20.19 -17.16
C ASN A 128 4.71 20.15 -18.55
N GLU A 129 5.20 19.26 -19.42
CA GLU A 129 4.88 19.24 -20.85
C GLU A 129 3.56 18.48 -21.12
N LEU A 130 3.39 17.30 -20.51
CA LEU A 130 2.23 16.44 -20.77
C LEU A 130 1.07 16.71 -19.79
N ARG A 131 1.35 16.76 -18.49
CA ARG A 131 0.32 17.02 -17.48
C ARG A 131 -0.02 18.51 -17.31
N LYS A 132 0.81 19.41 -17.82
CA LYS A 132 0.68 20.88 -17.70
C LYS A 132 0.46 21.37 -16.26
N ASN A 133 1.03 20.66 -15.27
CA ASN A 133 0.78 20.94 -13.86
C ASN A 133 1.95 21.69 -13.19
N GLY A 134 3.19 21.33 -13.49
CA GLY A 134 4.35 22.03 -12.97
C GLY A 134 4.62 21.86 -11.46
N ALA A 135 4.14 20.77 -10.85
CA ALA A 135 4.28 20.57 -9.40
C ALA A 135 5.71 20.26 -8.95
N ILE A 136 6.52 19.62 -9.80
CA ILE A 136 7.91 19.25 -9.51
C ILE A 136 8.87 19.83 -10.56
N ASN A 137 10.04 20.25 -10.11
CA ASN A 137 11.11 20.80 -10.95
C ASN A 137 12.49 20.49 -10.36
N PHE A 138 13.57 20.87 -11.04
CA PHE A 138 14.90 20.86 -10.45
C PHE A 138 15.06 22.03 -9.48
N ALA A 139 15.52 21.72 -8.27
CA ALA A 139 15.91 22.69 -7.25
C ALA A 139 17.42 22.64 -7.03
N ASN A 140 18.00 23.73 -6.53
CA ASN A 140 19.45 23.92 -6.31
C ASN A 140 20.28 23.86 -7.62
N ARG A 141 21.60 23.72 -7.50
CA ARG A 141 22.57 23.67 -8.61
C ARG A 141 23.75 22.77 -8.25
N GLY A 142 24.43 22.23 -9.26
CA GLY A 142 25.62 21.40 -9.07
C GLY A 142 25.28 20.07 -8.37
N HIS A 143 26.17 19.62 -7.50
CA HIS A 143 26.00 18.39 -6.71
C HIS A 143 24.70 18.39 -5.89
N ASP A 144 24.29 19.53 -5.33
CA ASP A 144 23.11 19.64 -4.47
C ASP A 144 21.77 19.64 -5.22
N THR A 145 21.80 19.44 -6.55
CA THR A 145 20.59 19.42 -7.38
C THR A 145 19.69 18.25 -7.00
N ILE A 146 18.41 18.54 -6.75
CA ILE A 146 17.37 17.54 -6.46
C ILE A 146 16.09 17.83 -7.26
N VAL A 147 15.26 16.80 -7.47
CA VAL A 147 13.88 17.01 -7.95
C VAL A 147 13.00 17.34 -6.75
N SER A 148 12.34 18.50 -6.78
CA SER A 148 11.53 19.01 -5.69
C SER A 148 10.39 19.91 -6.18
N THR A 149 9.43 20.17 -5.31
CA THR A 149 8.46 21.26 -5.43
C THR A 149 9.14 22.62 -5.26
N ALA A 150 8.45 23.69 -5.69
CA ALA A 150 8.86 25.06 -5.38
C ALA A 150 8.93 25.26 -3.85
N PHE A 151 10.01 25.89 -3.38
CA PHE A 151 10.29 26.10 -1.94
C PHE A 151 10.36 24.82 -1.08
N ASN A 152 10.48 23.65 -1.70
CA ASN A 152 10.58 22.37 -1.00
C ASN A 152 9.39 22.03 -0.08
N ILE A 153 8.20 22.55 -0.40
CA ILE A 153 6.95 22.22 0.31
C ILE A 153 6.46 20.81 -0.05
N SER A 154 5.52 20.27 0.72
CA SER A 154 4.90 18.97 0.41
C SER A 154 4.17 19.00 -0.94
N LEU A 155 4.09 17.86 -1.64
CA LEU A 155 3.26 17.74 -2.85
C LEU A 155 1.79 18.11 -2.57
N ILE A 156 1.26 17.75 -1.40
CA ILE A 156 -0.11 18.07 -1.01
C ILE A 156 -0.35 19.58 -0.89
N ASP A 157 0.65 20.34 -0.46
CA ASP A 157 0.64 21.81 -0.38
C ASP A 157 0.99 22.49 -1.72
N SER A 158 1.46 21.72 -2.69
CA SER A 158 1.74 22.18 -4.05
C SER A 158 0.54 21.98 -4.98
N ASN A 159 0.69 22.39 -6.24
CA ASN A 159 -0.31 22.14 -7.30
C ASN A 159 -0.40 20.65 -7.71
N CYS A 160 0.31 19.72 -7.06
CA CYS A 160 0.28 18.29 -7.40
C CYS A 160 -1.14 17.73 -7.41
N GLN A 161 -1.52 17.01 -8.47
CA GLN A 161 -2.82 16.34 -8.58
C GLN A 161 -2.76 14.83 -8.29
N PHE A 162 -1.61 14.34 -7.81
CA PHE A 162 -1.39 12.93 -7.50
C PHE A 162 -1.75 11.97 -8.65
N CYS A 163 -1.54 12.38 -9.90
CA CYS A 163 -1.85 11.55 -11.07
C CYS A 163 -0.89 10.36 -11.26
N GLY A 164 0.24 10.33 -10.54
CA GLY A 164 1.22 9.24 -10.59
C GLY A 164 2.09 9.16 -11.84
N ALA A 165 1.92 10.04 -12.83
CA ALA A 165 2.71 10.00 -14.07
C ALA A 165 4.24 10.11 -13.82
N CYS A 166 4.66 10.79 -12.75
CA CYS A 166 6.07 10.86 -12.35
C CYS A 166 6.60 9.53 -11.78
N VAL A 167 5.74 8.74 -11.13
CA VAL A 167 6.05 7.38 -10.64
C VAL A 167 6.26 6.46 -11.85
N ASP A 168 5.34 6.48 -12.81
CA ASP A 168 5.31 5.54 -13.93
C ASP A 168 6.49 5.71 -14.91
N ILE A 169 7.06 6.92 -15.02
CA ILE A 169 8.18 7.21 -15.92
C ILE A 169 9.55 7.15 -15.24
N CYS A 170 9.61 6.98 -13.92
CA CYS A 170 10.87 6.97 -13.17
C CYS A 170 11.72 5.74 -13.57
N PRO A 171 12.93 5.92 -14.11
CA PRO A 171 13.74 4.79 -14.60
C PRO A 171 14.49 4.05 -13.48
N THR A 172 14.49 4.60 -12.25
CA THR A 172 15.16 4.03 -11.09
C THR A 172 14.12 3.54 -10.08
N GLY A 173 14.03 4.20 -8.94
CA GLY A 173 13.02 4.08 -7.89
C GLY A 173 12.98 5.34 -7.03
N ALA A 174 13.37 6.48 -7.61
CA ALA A 174 13.43 7.76 -6.92
C ALA A 174 12.07 8.35 -6.62
N ILE A 175 11.05 7.97 -7.40
CA ILE A 175 9.65 8.34 -7.17
C ILE A 175 8.87 7.04 -7.30
N THR A 176 8.23 6.60 -6.20
CA THR A 176 7.54 5.31 -6.13
C THR A 176 6.15 5.47 -5.53
N SER A 177 5.30 4.49 -5.81
CA SER A 177 4.00 4.35 -5.15
C SER A 177 4.21 3.71 -3.78
N LYS A 178 3.67 4.31 -2.72
CA LYS A 178 3.73 3.77 -1.35
C LYS A 178 3.10 2.39 -1.27
N ASN A 179 1.92 2.23 -1.87
CA ASN A 179 1.10 1.02 -1.77
C ASN A 179 1.70 -0.19 -2.48
N THR A 180 2.71 -0.01 -3.35
CA THR A 180 3.23 -1.09 -4.22
C THR A 180 4.69 -1.43 -3.93
N LYS A 181 5.33 -0.66 -3.02
CA LYS A 181 6.75 -0.74 -2.71
C LYS A 181 7.18 -2.12 -2.18
N TRP A 182 6.30 -2.82 -1.48
CA TRP A 182 6.64 -4.04 -0.74
C TRP A 182 6.16 -5.35 -1.36
N PHE A 183 5.48 -5.28 -2.51
CA PHE A 183 4.91 -6.46 -3.17
C PHE A 183 5.92 -7.17 -4.06
N ASP A 184 5.80 -8.49 -4.16
CA ASP A 184 6.63 -9.27 -5.06
C ASP A 184 6.11 -9.18 -6.49
N LYS A 185 7.01 -9.14 -7.47
CA LYS A 185 6.68 -8.89 -8.87
C LYS A 185 6.45 -10.17 -9.67
N ASN A 186 6.47 -11.35 -9.03
CA ASN A 186 5.80 -12.56 -9.53
C ASN A 186 4.27 -12.45 -9.46
N SER A 187 3.74 -11.27 -9.78
CA SER A 187 2.32 -10.94 -9.82
C SER A 187 1.76 -11.25 -11.19
N ASN A 188 0.57 -11.85 -11.24
CA ASN A 188 -0.17 -12.05 -12.47
C ASN A 188 -0.54 -10.69 -13.07
N LYS A 189 -0.21 -10.48 -14.34
CA LYS A 189 -0.49 -9.25 -15.07
C LYS A 189 -1.72 -9.44 -15.96
N THR A 190 -2.77 -8.68 -15.70
CA THR A 190 -4.00 -8.65 -16.51
C THR A 190 -4.17 -7.29 -17.17
N ALA A 191 -4.22 -7.26 -18.50
CA ALA A 191 -4.60 -6.06 -19.24
C ALA A 191 -6.12 -5.88 -19.22
N SER A 192 -6.58 -4.69 -18.84
CA SER A 192 -8.01 -4.38 -18.68
C SER A 192 -8.24 -2.85 -18.78
N VAL A 193 -9.41 -2.37 -18.41
CA VAL A 193 -9.79 -0.94 -18.44
C VAL A 193 -10.28 -0.46 -17.08
N CYS A 194 -10.22 0.84 -16.86
CA CYS A 194 -10.74 1.49 -15.65
C CYS A 194 -12.23 1.85 -15.84
N ALA A 195 -13.08 1.40 -14.92
CA ALA A 195 -14.53 1.62 -14.96
C ALA A 195 -15.02 2.76 -14.05
N PHE A 196 -14.13 3.64 -13.60
CA PHE A 196 -14.51 4.75 -12.73
C PHE A 196 -15.16 5.93 -13.47
N CYS A 197 -14.89 6.14 -14.76
CA CYS A 197 -15.51 7.23 -15.53
C CYS A 197 -15.65 6.89 -17.02
N GLY A 198 -16.29 7.79 -17.77
CA GLY A 198 -16.58 7.61 -19.20
C GLY A 198 -15.38 7.66 -20.17
N ILE A 199 -14.13 7.77 -19.68
CA ILE A 199 -12.92 7.88 -20.53
C ILE A 199 -12.40 6.50 -20.99
N GLY A 200 -12.50 5.48 -20.13
CA GLY A 200 -12.02 4.13 -20.43
C GLY A 200 -10.50 4.02 -20.59
N CYS A 201 -9.73 4.53 -19.63
CA CYS A 201 -8.26 4.37 -19.61
C CYS A 201 -7.86 2.89 -19.52
N ARG A 202 -6.85 2.47 -20.28
CA ARG A 202 -6.33 1.10 -20.26
C ARG A 202 -5.32 0.91 -19.13
N PHE A 203 -5.42 -0.17 -18.38
CA PHE A 203 -4.50 -0.48 -17.29
C PHE A 203 -3.98 -1.90 -17.40
N ASN A 204 -2.79 -2.10 -16.84
CA ASN A 204 -2.28 -3.40 -16.47
C ASN A 204 -2.46 -3.53 -14.96
N TYR A 205 -3.34 -4.42 -14.55
CA TYR A 205 -3.57 -4.78 -13.17
C TYR A 205 -2.63 -5.93 -12.79
N PHE A 206 -1.95 -5.77 -11.66
CA PHE A 206 -1.07 -6.79 -11.11
C PHE A 206 -1.72 -7.37 -9.87
N SER A 207 -1.81 -8.70 -9.79
CA SER A 207 -2.33 -9.41 -8.62
C SER A 207 -1.34 -10.45 -8.09
N GLN A 208 -1.30 -10.61 -6.77
CA GLN A 208 -0.45 -11.59 -6.08
C GLN A 208 -1.32 -12.36 -5.09
N ASN A 209 -1.23 -13.69 -5.09
CA ASN A 209 -2.12 -14.55 -4.30
C ASN A 209 -3.60 -14.15 -4.48
N GLU A 210 -3.97 -13.87 -5.74
CA GLU A 210 -5.31 -13.46 -6.17
C GLU A 210 -5.81 -12.10 -5.63
N VAL A 211 -5.01 -11.39 -4.85
CA VAL A 211 -5.29 -10.03 -4.37
C VAL A 211 -4.70 -9.02 -5.33
N LEU A 212 -5.47 -7.98 -5.67
CA LEU A 212 -4.97 -6.88 -6.50
C LEU A 212 -3.88 -6.11 -5.76
N VAL A 213 -2.71 -5.91 -6.35
CA VAL A 213 -1.59 -5.21 -5.70
C VAL A 213 -1.23 -3.88 -6.35
N GLU A 214 -1.35 -3.78 -7.68
CA GLU A 214 -0.97 -2.55 -8.39
C GLU A 214 -1.80 -2.31 -9.66
N SER A 215 -2.05 -1.03 -9.92
CA SER A 215 -2.69 -0.51 -11.14
C SER A 215 -1.66 0.34 -11.89
N ILE A 216 -1.19 -0.12 -13.06
CA ILE A 216 -0.25 0.64 -13.91
C ILE A 216 -0.91 1.02 -15.23
N PRO A 217 -0.93 2.29 -15.63
CA PRO A 217 -1.52 2.67 -16.90
C PRO A 217 -0.74 2.10 -18.08
N SER A 218 -1.46 1.68 -19.11
CA SER A 218 -0.85 1.28 -20.39
C SER A 218 -0.18 2.47 -21.07
N GLN A 219 0.96 2.24 -21.74
CA GLN A 219 1.61 3.26 -22.56
C GLN A 219 0.72 3.74 -23.71
N GLU A 220 -0.18 2.88 -24.21
CA GLU A 220 -1.17 3.23 -25.25
C GLU A 220 -2.06 4.42 -24.86
N ASN A 221 -2.28 4.66 -23.56
CA ASN A 221 -3.09 5.80 -23.14
C ASN A 221 -2.43 7.11 -23.58
N TYR A 222 -1.12 7.26 -23.33
CA TYR A 222 -0.39 8.49 -23.66
C TYR A 222 -0.33 8.72 -25.17
N SER A 223 -0.18 7.65 -25.96
CA SER A 223 -0.25 7.73 -27.43
C SER A 223 -1.62 8.16 -27.97
N ASN A 224 -2.69 7.97 -27.18
CA ASN A 224 -4.05 8.36 -27.52
C ASN A 224 -4.53 9.59 -26.71
N ASN A 225 -3.61 10.43 -26.21
CA ASN A 225 -3.91 11.62 -25.40
C ASN A 225 -4.78 11.38 -24.14
N LYS A 226 -4.82 10.13 -23.64
CA LYS A 226 -5.48 9.76 -22.38
C LYS A 226 -4.47 9.84 -21.25
N TYR A 227 -4.72 10.71 -20.26
CA TYR A 227 -3.86 10.86 -19.10
C TYR A 227 -4.53 10.27 -17.85
N PRO A 228 -4.05 9.12 -17.34
CA PRO A 228 -4.55 8.49 -16.12
C PRO A 228 -4.63 9.46 -14.94
N CYS A 229 -5.67 9.33 -14.11
CA CYS A 229 -5.90 10.16 -12.93
C CYS A 229 -5.53 9.41 -11.64
N VAL A 230 -5.57 10.13 -10.51
CA VAL A 230 -5.35 9.58 -9.16
C VAL A 230 -6.28 8.40 -8.86
N PHE A 231 -7.54 8.46 -9.30
CA PHE A 231 -8.52 7.39 -9.09
C PHE A 231 -8.09 6.09 -9.77
N GLY A 232 -7.79 6.16 -11.07
CA GLY A 232 -7.35 4.98 -11.83
C GLY A 232 -5.99 4.45 -11.37
N ARG A 233 -5.02 5.34 -11.09
CA ARG A 233 -3.65 4.93 -10.75
C ARG A 233 -3.51 4.37 -9.33
N PHE A 234 -4.19 4.99 -8.36
CA PHE A 234 -3.96 4.71 -6.94
C PHE A 234 -5.19 4.24 -6.17
N CYS A 235 -6.41 4.59 -6.58
CA CYS A 235 -7.60 4.29 -5.79
C CYS A 235 -8.22 2.91 -6.11
N ILE A 236 -8.00 2.35 -7.31
CA ILE A 236 -8.58 1.03 -7.69
C ILE A 236 -8.19 -0.06 -6.69
N VAL A 237 -6.92 -0.13 -6.29
CA VAL A 237 -6.40 -1.17 -5.38
C VAL A 237 -7.06 -1.11 -4.00
N PRO A 238 -6.97 0.00 -3.24
CA PRO A 238 -7.63 0.10 -1.93
C PRO A 238 -9.15 0.02 -2.03
N PHE A 239 -9.77 0.54 -3.09
CA PHE A 239 -11.21 0.41 -3.31
C PHE A 239 -11.65 -1.03 -3.60
N ASN A 240 -10.83 -1.85 -4.28
CA ASN A 240 -11.18 -3.26 -4.48
C ASN A 240 -10.97 -4.07 -3.19
N ASN A 241 -9.83 -3.86 -2.54
CA ASN A 241 -9.41 -4.65 -1.38
C ASN A 241 -9.96 -4.10 -0.06
N GLY A 242 -10.93 -3.19 -0.11
CA GLY A 242 -11.48 -2.54 1.09
C GLY A 242 -12.00 -3.55 2.10
N ASN A 243 -11.78 -3.26 3.38
CA ASN A 243 -12.10 -4.21 4.44
C ASN A 243 -13.61 -4.38 4.66
N GLN A 244 -14.39 -3.36 4.30
CA GLN A 244 -15.85 -3.30 4.51
C GLN A 244 -16.64 -4.01 3.40
N ARG A 245 -16.00 -4.65 2.42
CA ARG A 245 -16.69 -5.33 1.32
C ARG A 245 -17.76 -6.32 1.81
N LEU A 246 -18.93 -6.29 1.17
CA LEU A 246 -19.98 -7.29 1.41
C LEU A 246 -19.50 -8.65 0.89
N LYS A 247 -19.42 -9.64 1.77
CA LYS A 247 -18.87 -10.97 1.46
C LYS A 247 -19.93 -12.05 1.25
N TYR A 248 -21.08 -11.94 1.89
CA TYR A 248 -22.10 -12.97 1.92
C TYR A 248 -23.46 -12.34 1.65
N PRO A 249 -24.40 -13.05 0.99
CA PRO A 249 -25.76 -12.57 0.85
C PRO A 249 -26.43 -12.54 2.23
N LEU A 250 -27.24 -11.51 2.46
CA LEU A 250 -27.89 -11.26 3.73
C LEU A 250 -29.41 -11.29 3.56
N ILE A 251 -30.11 -11.84 4.55
CA ILE A 251 -31.57 -11.80 4.64
C ILE A 251 -32.01 -11.24 5.98
N LYS A 252 -33.10 -10.47 5.98
CA LYS A 252 -33.65 -9.86 7.19
C LYS A 252 -34.54 -10.84 7.93
N ILE A 253 -34.16 -11.19 9.16
CA ILE A 253 -34.94 -12.01 10.09
C ILE A 253 -35.10 -11.24 11.40
N ASN A 254 -36.34 -11.08 11.88
CA ASN A 254 -36.64 -10.34 13.12
C ASN A 254 -36.00 -8.93 13.16
N ASN A 255 -36.03 -8.23 12.03
CA ASN A 255 -35.46 -6.90 11.84
C ASN A 255 -33.91 -6.81 11.88
N THR A 256 -33.22 -7.95 11.80
CA THR A 256 -31.75 -8.02 11.73
C THR A 256 -31.32 -8.73 10.44
N LEU A 257 -30.37 -8.15 9.71
CA LEU A 257 -29.75 -8.80 8.55
C LEU A 257 -28.76 -9.85 9.04
N ILE A 258 -28.91 -11.09 8.57
CA ILE A 258 -28.02 -12.19 8.89
C ILE A 258 -27.36 -12.74 7.62
N PRO A 259 -26.09 -13.15 7.66
CA PRO A 259 -25.47 -13.91 6.57
C PRO A 259 -26.20 -15.23 6.32
N SER A 260 -26.54 -15.50 5.06
CA SER A 260 -27.27 -16.69 4.63
C SER A 260 -26.67 -17.28 3.35
N GLY A 261 -27.13 -18.47 2.96
CA GLY A 261 -26.71 -19.09 1.70
C GLY A 261 -27.46 -18.51 0.49
N TRP A 262 -26.80 -18.44 -0.68
CA TRP A 262 -27.40 -17.92 -1.92
C TRP A 262 -28.75 -18.56 -2.27
N ILE A 263 -28.88 -19.89 -2.17
CA ILE A 263 -30.13 -20.61 -2.50
C ILE A 263 -31.29 -20.19 -1.59
N GLU A 264 -31.03 -20.05 -0.29
CA GLU A 264 -32.03 -19.60 0.69
C GLU A 264 -32.49 -18.17 0.36
N VAL A 265 -31.54 -17.28 0.11
CA VAL A 265 -31.80 -15.88 -0.22
C VAL A 265 -32.59 -15.75 -1.53
N TYR A 266 -32.24 -16.51 -2.57
CA TYR A 266 -32.98 -16.51 -3.83
C TYR A 266 -34.42 -17.04 -3.68
N ASN A 267 -34.63 -18.09 -2.89
CA ASN A 267 -35.98 -18.59 -2.60
C ASN A 267 -36.80 -17.54 -1.86
N ALA A 268 -36.22 -16.85 -0.87
CA ALA A 268 -36.88 -15.76 -0.17
C ALA A 268 -37.24 -14.59 -1.12
N ILE A 269 -36.35 -14.24 -2.05
CA ILE A 269 -36.65 -13.25 -3.11
C ILE A 269 -37.86 -13.70 -3.92
N LYS A 270 -37.88 -14.95 -4.40
CA LYS A 270 -39.00 -15.48 -5.19
C LYS A 270 -40.32 -15.45 -4.42
N GLU A 271 -40.32 -15.93 -3.18
CA GLU A 271 -41.53 -16.01 -2.34
C GLU A 271 -42.10 -14.63 -1.98
N ASN A 272 -41.26 -13.61 -1.84
CA ASN A 272 -41.71 -12.25 -1.53
C ASN A 272 -42.10 -11.47 -2.78
N LEU A 273 -41.32 -11.53 -3.87
CA LEU A 273 -41.65 -10.82 -5.11
C LEU A 273 -42.93 -11.33 -5.77
N THR A 274 -43.26 -12.62 -5.63
CA THR A 274 -44.51 -13.20 -6.17
C THR A 274 -45.79 -12.65 -5.50
N ARG A 275 -45.67 -11.94 -4.37
CA ARG A 275 -46.80 -11.29 -3.68
C ARG A 275 -47.23 -9.98 -4.34
N PHE A 276 -46.37 -9.38 -5.15
CA PHE A 276 -46.61 -8.09 -5.78
C PHE A 276 -47.03 -8.26 -7.24
N LYS A 277 -47.87 -7.34 -7.73
CA LYS A 277 -48.20 -7.30 -9.16
C LYS A 277 -47.02 -6.75 -9.96
N PRO A 278 -46.85 -7.12 -11.24
CA PRO A 278 -45.76 -6.61 -12.05
C PRO A 278 -45.67 -5.07 -12.10
N GLU A 279 -46.79 -4.35 -12.04
CA GLU A 279 -46.82 -2.89 -12.04
C GLU A 279 -46.39 -2.26 -10.71
N GLU A 280 -46.37 -3.04 -9.62
CA GLU A 280 -45.95 -2.63 -8.26
C GLU A 280 -44.45 -2.89 -8.02
N ILE A 281 -43.77 -3.60 -8.94
CA ILE A 281 -42.35 -3.91 -8.88
C ILE A 281 -41.58 -2.93 -9.77
N ALA A 282 -40.48 -2.37 -9.27
CA ALA A 282 -39.54 -1.59 -10.08
C ALA A 282 -38.08 -2.00 -9.84
N ILE A 283 -37.23 -1.71 -10.82
CA ILE A 283 -35.78 -1.94 -10.77
C ILE A 283 -35.06 -0.63 -11.01
N LEU A 284 -34.13 -0.27 -10.11
CA LEU A 284 -33.16 0.80 -10.34
C LEU A 284 -31.86 0.19 -10.84
N ALA A 285 -31.62 0.41 -12.13
CA ALA A 285 -30.42 -0.05 -12.82
C ALA A 285 -29.29 0.99 -12.67
N SER A 286 -28.13 0.52 -12.22
CA SER A 286 -26.94 1.34 -12.16
C SER A 286 -26.40 1.62 -13.56
N VAL A 287 -25.84 2.81 -13.73
CA VAL A 287 -25.15 3.22 -14.95
C VAL A 287 -23.73 2.64 -15.05
N ASP A 288 -23.26 1.99 -13.98
CA ASP A 288 -21.96 1.32 -13.90
C ASP A 288 -22.04 -0.19 -14.19
N LEU A 289 -23.25 -0.74 -14.40
CA LEU A 289 -23.41 -2.14 -14.83
C LEU A 289 -22.68 -2.38 -16.14
N SER A 290 -22.05 -3.56 -16.31
CA SER A 290 -21.52 -3.99 -17.60
C SER A 290 -22.63 -4.12 -18.65
N ASN A 291 -22.26 -4.14 -19.94
CA ASN A 291 -23.24 -4.34 -21.02
C ASN A 291 -23.99 -5.66 -20.84
N GLU A 292 -23.28 -6.70 -20.43
CA GLU A 292 -23.82 -8.03 -20.15
C GLU A 292 -24.80 -7.97 -18.98
N SER A 293 -24.42 -7.33 -17.88
CA SER A 293 -25.27 -7.20 -16.70
C SER A 293 -26.53 -6.38 -16.98
N ALA A 294 -26.41 -5.28 -17.73
CA ALA A 294 -27.56 -4.47 -18.15
C ALA A 294 -28.50 -5.23 -19.09
N TYR A 295 -27.95 -6.03 -20.00
CA TYR A 295 -28.73 -6.87 -20.92
C TYR A 295 -29.51 -7.97 -20.18
N ILE A 296 -28.83 -8.71 -19.29
CA ILE A 296 -29.45 -9.76 -18.49
C ILE A 296 -30.48 -9.18 -17.52
N LEU A 297 -30.19 -8.02 -16.90
CA LEU A 297 -31.16 -7.31 -16.07
C LEU A 297 -32.44 -6.96 -16.83
N ASN A 298 -32.31 -6.47 -18.06
CA ASN A 298 -33.47 -6.17 -18.91
C ASN A 298 -34.25 -7.46 -19.25
N LYS A 299 -33.58 -8.56 -19.60
CA LYS A 299 -34.26 -9.87 -19.80
C LYS A 299 -34.97 -10.33 -18.53
N PHE A 300 -34.31 -10.25 -17.37
CA PHE A 300 -34.87 -10.64 -16.08
C PHE A 300 -36.13 -9.84 -15.75
N ALA A 301 -36.08 -8.52 -15.88
CA ALA A 301 -37.22 -7.64 -15.64
C ALA A 301 -38.43 -7.98 -16.52
N ARG A 302 -38.21 -8.19 -17.84
CA ARG A 302 -39.29 -8.40 -18.81
C ARG A 302 -39.81 -9.83 -18.84
N ASN A 303 -38.92 -10.80 -18.72
CA ASN A 303 -39.27 -12.21 -18.94
C ASN A 303 -39.60 -12.91 -17.63
N VAL A 304 -38.98 -12.52 -16.52
CA VAL A 304 -39.20 -13.14 -15.20
C VAL A 304 -40.19 -12.32 -14.37
N LEU A 305 -39.86 -11.05 -14.08
CA LEU A 305 -40.70 -10.21 -13.23
C LEU A 305 -41.93 -9.63 -13.96
N LYS A 306 -41.93 -9.69 -15.30
CA LYS A 306 -42.95 -9.11 -16.18
C LYS A 306 -43.21 -7.61 -15.93
N THR A 307 -42.23 -6.89 -15.36
CA THR A 307 -42.36 -5.46 -15.06
C THR A 307 -41.78 -4.61 -16.18
N ASP A 308 -42.47 -3.51 -16.46
CA ASP A 308 -41.98 -2.47 -17.37
C ASP A 308 -41.26 -1.31 -16.66
N ASN A 309 -41.24 -1.34 -15.32
CA ASN A 309 -40.75 -0.26 -14.48
C ASN A 309 -39.24 -0.39 -14.21
N ILE A 310 -38.43 -0.23 -15.25
CA ILE A 310 -36.98 -0.10 -15.11
C ILE A 310 -36.61 1.37 -15.19
N LEU A 311 -35.83 1.87 -14.22
CA LEU A 311 -35.28 3.21 -14.28
C LEU A 311 -33.78 3.24 -13.99
N LEU A 312 -33.10 4.27 -14.49
CA LEU A 312 -31.74 4.57 -14.03
C LEU A 312 -31.78 5.35 -12.72
N THR A 313 -30.88 5.00 -11.80
CA THR A 313 -30.73 5.67 -10.49
C THR A 313 -30.60 7.19 -10.63
N ALA A 314 -29.89 7.66 -11.66
CA ALA A 314 -29.71 9.06 -12.03
C ALA A 314 -31.01 9.89 -12.05
N PHE A 315 -32.11 9.30 -12.50
CA PHE A 315 -33.40 9.98 -12.64
C PHE A 315 -34.16 10.11 -11.31
N LEU A 316 -33.82 9.28 -10.31
CA LEU A 316 -34.37 9.42 -8.96
C LEU A 316 -33.73 10.61 -8.22
N ASN A 317 -32.45 10.87 -8.49
CA ASN A 317 -31.61 11.88 -7.84
C ASN A 317 -31.67 13.29 -8.49
N ASN A 318 -32.46 13.48 -9.57
CA ASN A 318 -32.58 14.75 -10.33
C ASN A 318 -31.31 15.25 -11.05
N GLU A 319 -30.30 14.40 -11.30
CA GLU A 319 -28.99 14.84 -11.82
C GLU A 319 -28.67 14.38 -13.26
N TYR A 320 -29.63 14.39 -14.18
CA TYR A 320 -29.32 14.07 -15.58
C TYR A 320 -28.68 15.28 -16.29
N ASN A 321 -27.36 15.43 -16.21
CA ASN A 321 -26.58 16.45 -16.92
C ASN A 321 -25.32 15.87 -17.61
N GLU A 322 -24.66 16.63 -18.49
CA GLU A 322 -23.44 16.19 -19.18
C GLU A 322 -22.31 15.76 -18.24
N GLN A 323 -22.25 16.35 -17.05
CA GLN A 323 -21.25 16.01 -16.04
C GLN A 323 -21.49 14.61 -15.46
N TYR A 324 -22.76 14.24 -15.24
CA TYR A 324 -23.17 12.90 -14.85
C TYR A 324 -22.82 11.85 -15.92
N LEU A 325 -23.04 12.17 -17.20
CA LEU A 325 -22.67 11.30 -18.34
C LEU A 325 -21.16 11.03 -18.40
N ARG A 326 -20.33 12.01 -18.05
CA ARG A 326 -18.86 11.87 -18.06
C ARG A 326 -18.31 11.18 -16.80
N ARG A 327 -19.03 11.26 -15.68
CA ARG A 327 -18.63 10.67 -14.39
C ARG A 327 -18.81 9.15 -14.34
N ASN A 328 -19.70 8.57 -15.13
CA ASN A 328 -20.01 7.14 -15.08
C ASN A 328 -19.46 6.39 -16.29
N ALA A 329 -18.98 5.16 -16.09
CA ALA A 329 -18.24 4.46 -17.13
C ALA A 329 -19.11 3.90 -18.26
N ASN A 330 -20.29 3.35 -17.94
CA ASN A 330 -21.08 2.57 -18.91
C ASN A 330 -22.47 3.11 -19.22
N ILE A 331 -22.74 4.38 -18.93
CA ILE A 331 -24.08 4.95 -19.11
C ILE A 331 -24.66 4.69 -20.52
N LYS A 332 -23.86 4.80 -21.57
CA LYS A 332 -24.29 4.55 -22.96
C LYS A 332 -24.52 3.05 -23.23
N GLY A 333 -23.70 2.19 -22.65
CA GLY A 333 -23.89 0.74 -22.73
C GLY A 333 -25.17 0.28 -22.05
N VAL A 334 -25.45 0.80 -20.85
CA VAL A 334 -26.68 0.54 -20.10
C VAL A 334 -27.90 1.04 -20.88
N LEU A 335 -27.87 2.26 -21.40
CA LEU A 335 -28.97 2.82 -22.20
C LEU A 335 -29.24 2.03 -23.49
N THR A 336 -28.22 1.43 -24.09
CA THR A 336 -28.36 0.59 -25.29
C THR A 336 -28.97 -0.78 -24.96
N ASN A 337 -28.61 -1.37 -23.81
CA ASN A 337 -29.00 -2.73 -23.45
C ASN A 337 -30.31 -2.82 -22.63
N ILE A 338 -30.73 -1.71 -22.01
CA ILE A 338 -32.00 -1.61 -21.29
C ILE A 338 -33.04 -0.93 -22.17
N THR A 339 -34.15 -1.63 -22.42
CA THR A 339 -35.29 -1.02 -23.10
C THR A 339 -36.16 -0.31 -22.07
N PHE A 340 -36.38 0.99 -22.23
CA PHE A 340 -37.26 1.78 -21.35
C PHE A 340 -38.70 1.78 -21.84
N ASN A 341 -39.64 2.03 -20.92
CA ASN A 341 -41.06 2.05 -21.24
C ASN A 341 -41.43 3.24 -22.13
N ASN A 342 -41.99 2.99 -23.32
CA ASN A 342 -42.46 4.05 -24.23
C ASN A 342 -43.75 4.74 -23.75
N LYS A 343 -44.47 4.17 -22.78
CA LYS A 343 -45.74 4.70 -22.24
C LYS A 343 -45.58 5.53 -20.96
N LYS A 344 -44.50 5.32 -20.20
CA LYS A 344 -44.20 6.02 -18.94
C LYS A 344 -42.75 6.47 -18.94
N SER A 345 -42.51 7.76 -18.72
CA SER A 345 -41.15 8.27 -18.64
C SER A 345 -40.44 7.82 -17.35
N GLN A 346 -39.11 7.88 -17.34
CA GLN A 346 -38.28 7.65 -16.15
C GLN A 346 -38.72 8.52 -14.95
N VAL A 347 -39.09 9.77 -15.23
CA VAL A 347 -39.58 10.74 -14.24
C VAL A 347 -40.94 10.31 -13.67
N ASP A 348 -41.80 9.69 -14.47
CA ASP A 348 -43.10 9.21 -14.00
C ASP A 348 -42.93 8.04 -13.04
N ILE A 349 -42.05 7.08 -13.36
CA ILE A 349 -41.74 5.94 -12.48
C ILE A 349 -41.16 6.45 -11.14
N ALA A 350 -40.22 7.40 -11.19
CA ALA A 350 -39.67 8.02 -9.98
C ALA A 350 -40.76 8.72 -9.11
N LYS A 351 -41.74 9.37 -9.73
CA LYS A 351 -42.90 9.93 -9.01
C LYS A 351 -43.80 8.84 -8.42
N GLU A 352 -43.95 7.70 -9.11
CA GLU A 352 -44.75 6.58 -8.62
C GLU A 352 -44.12 5.88 -7.41
N ILE A 353 -42.79 5.79 -7.37
CA ILE A 353 -42.03 5.38 -6.17
C ILE A 353 -42.31 6.35 -5.02
N LYS A 354 -42.14 7.66 -5.25
CA LYS A 354 -42.39 8.70 -4.22
C LYS A 354 -43.84 8.75 -3.73
N ARG A 355 -44.79 8.31 -4.56
CA ARG A 355 -46.23 8.25 -4.23
C ARG A 355 -46.66 6.91 -3.61
N GLY A 356 -45.74 5.96 -3.41
CA GLY A 356 -46.02 4.65 -2.83
C GLY A 356 -46.83 3.71 -3.74
N LYS A 357 -46.81 3.93 -5.07
CA LYS A 357 -47.42 2.99 -6.02
C LYS A 357 -46.52 1.80 -6.34
N ILE A 358 -45.21 2.00 -6.28
CA ILE A 358 -44.21 0.93 -6.30
C ILE A 358 -44.02 0.46 -4.87
N LYS A 359 -44.15 -0.85 -4.66
CA LYS A 359 -44.08 -1.49 -3.35
C LYS A 359 -42.88 -2.41 -3.20
N ALA A 360 -42.37 -2.97 -4.30
CA ALA A 360 -41.17 -3.78 -4.29
C ALA A 360 -40.09 -3.13 -5.18
N LEU A 361 -38.87 -3.05 -4.67
CA LEU A 361 -37.77 -2.37 -5.34
C LEU A 361 -36.52 -3.24 -5.36
N TYR A 362 -35.92 -3.36 -6.55
CA TYR A 362 -34.59 -3.95 -6.73
C TYR A 362 -33.59 -2.83 -7.03
N LEU A 363 -32.63 -2.62 -6.13
CA LEU A 363 -31.56 -1.63 -6.27
C LEU A 363 -30.27 -2.31 -6.70
N THR A 364 -29.64 -1.79 -7.75
CA THR A 364 -28.28 -2.17 -8.16
C THR A 364 -27.27 -1.03 -7.91
N GLU A 365 -27.71 0.02 -7.22
CA GLU A 365 -26.91 1.19 -6.88
C GLU A 365 -27.47 1.82 -5.61
N ARG A 366 -26.61 2.49 -4.86
CA ARG A 366 -27.04 3.33 -3.73
C ARG A 366 -27.86 4.51 -4.21
N ILE A 367 -28.75 4.99 -3.36
CA ILE A 367 -29.45 6.25 -3.60
C ILE A 367 -28.99 7.33 -2.62
N GLU A 368 -28.96 8.58 -3.07
CA GLU A 368 -28.50 9.69 -2.23
C GLU A 368 -29.49 10.04 -1.11
N ASN A 369 -30.78 9.73 -1.31
CA ASN A 369 -31.85 10.03 -0.36
C ASN A 369 -32.63 8.76 0.05
N PRO A 370 -32.13 7.99 1.04
CA PRO A 370 -32.74 6.73 1.50
C PRO A 370 -34.16 6.91 2.06
N GLU A 371 -34.58 8.11 2.44
CA GLU A 371 -35.94 8.37 2.92
C GLU A 371 -37.02 7.94 1.92
N ILE A 372 -36.71 7.98 0.62
CA ILE A 372 -37.62 7.55 -0.44
C ILE A 372 -37.93 6.04 -0.31
N LEU A 373 -37.01 5.25 0.25
CA LEU A 373 -37.14 3.80 0.41
C LEU A 373 -38.06 3.41 1.57
N LYS A 374 -38.40 4.32 2.50
CA LYS A 374 -39.28 4.01 3.63
C LYS A 374 -40.70 3.61 3.21
N ASN A 375 -41.12 3.99 2.00
CA ASN A 375 -42.43 3.64 1.45
C ASN A 375 -42.42 2.31 0.67
N ILE A 376 -41.26 1.64 0.57
CA ILE A 376 -41.10 0.35 -0.10
C ILE A 376 -41.38 -0.76 0.90
N GLU A 377 -42.27 -1.68 0.53
CA GLU A 377 -42.68 -2.84 1.35
C GLU A 377 -41.69 -4.01 1.25
N TYR A 378 -40.95 -4.12 0.14
CA TYR A 378 -39.91 -5.13 -0.04
C TYR A 378 -38.72 -4.59 -0.84
N LEU A 379 -37.54 -4.56 -0.22
CA LEU A 379 -36.32 -3.98 -0.78
C LEU A 379 -35.20 -5.02 -0.94
N ILE A 380 -34.74 -5.19 -2.18
CA ILE A 380 -33.56 -5.97 -2.53
C ILE A 380 -32.43 -5.00 -2.88
N LEU A 381 -31.31 -5.09 -2.18
CA LEU A 381 -30.13 -4.27 -2.41
C LEU A 381 -28.97 -5.12 -2.94
N GLN A 382 -28.49 -4.82 -4.14
CA GLN A 382 -27.29 -5.44 -4.72
C GLN A 382 -26.16 -4.42 -4.75
N ASP A 383 -25.16 -4.61 -3.89
CA ASP A 383 -24.10 -3.62 -3.64
C ASP A 383 -22.76 -4.30 -3.32
N ILE A 384 -21.69 -3.53 -3.39
CA ILE A 384 -20.29 -3.91 -3.16
C ILE A 384 -19.90 -3.66 -1.69
N TYR A 385 -20.45 -2.61 -1.10
CA TYR A 385 -20.16 -2.13 0.26
C TYR A 385 -21.47 -1.98 1.07
N PRO A 386 -21.41 -1.97 2.41
CA PRO A 386 -22.51 -1.56 3.28
C PRO A 386 -22.86 -0.08 3.07
N SER A 387 -24.15 0.24 3.04
CA SER A 387 -24.69 1.60 2.86
C SER A 387 -25.78 1.89 3.87
N ASP A 388 -26.22 3.15 3.96
CA ASP A 388 -27.39 3.52 4.77
C ASP A 388 -28.67 2.81 4.27
N ASP A 389 -28.73 2.47 2.98
CA ASP A 389 -29.83 1.69 2.38
C ASP A 389 -29.95 0.29 2.99
N LEU A 390 -28.85 -0.27 3.53
CA LEU A 390 -28.78 -1.61 4.10
C LEU A 390 -29.72 -1.78 5.30
N GLN A 391 -29.96 -0.72 6.08
CA GLN A 391 -30.87 -0.79 7.24
C GLN A 391 -32.34 -1.01 6.81
N LEU A 392 -32.68 -0.56 5.61
CA LEU A 392 -34.02 -0.66 5.04
C LEU A 392 -34.19 -1.92 4.18
N ALA A 393 -33.10 -2.55 3.74
CA ALA A 393 -33.12 -3.72 2.87
C ALA A 393 -33.68 -4.95 3.59
N ASP A 394 -34.51 -5.72 2.89
CA ASP A 394 -34.97 -7.04 3.32
C ASP A 394 -34.00 -8.13 2.87
N VAL A 395 -33.33 -7.91 1.76
CA VAL A 395 -32.28 -8.78 1.21
C VAL A 395 -31.12 -7.94 0.68
N VAL A 396 -29.90 -8.39 0.96
CA VAL A 396 -28.67 -7.80 0.41
C VAL A 396 -27.89 -8.85 -0.38
N LEU A 397 -27.49 -8.52 -1.60
CA LEU A 397 -26.76 -9.40 -2.51
C LEU A 397 -25.36 -8.82 -2.76
N PRO A 398 -24.27 -9.47 -2.31
CA PRO A 398 -22.92 -8.98 -2.54
C PRO A 398 -22.53 -9.15 -4.01
N THR A 399 -22.08 -8.06 -4.61
CA THR A 399 -21.63 -8.08 -6.01
C THR A 399 -20.16 -7.72 -6.18
N CYS A 400 -19.62 -8.08 -7.33
CA CYS A 400 -18.22 -7.88 -7.69
C CYS A 400 -17.94 -6.42 -8.09
N THR A 401 -16.70 -5.99 -7.93
CA THR A 401 -16.19 -4.79 -8.63
C THR A 401 -15.81 -5.15 -10.07
N PHE A 402 -15.59 -4.15 -10.92
CA PHE A 402 -15.15 -4.37 -12.30
C PHE A 402 -13.78 -5.05 -12.46
N VAL A 403 -12.94 -5.14 -11.40
CA VAL A 403 -11.66 -5.87 -11.47
C VAL A 403 -11.79 -7.35 -11.07
N GLU A 404 -12.94 -7.75 -10.53
CA GLU A 404 -13.28 -9.13 -10.14
C GLU A 404 -14.18 -9.82 -11.17
N ASP A 405 -14.63 -9.07 -12.17
CA ASP A 405 -15.51 -9.52 -13.25
C ASP A 405 -14.83 -9.33 -14.62
N SER A 406 -15.46 -9.85 -15.67
CA SER A 406 -15.10 -9.65 -17.06
C SER A 406 -16.33 -9.32 -17.89
N GLY A 407 -16.15 -8.53 -18.95
CA GLY A 407 -17.26 -8.13 -19.81
C GLY A 407 -16.90 -6.94 -20.68
N THR A 408 -17.91 -6.16 -21.03
CA THR A 408 -17.75 -4.98 -21.88
C THR A 408 -18.40 -3.73 -21.31
N PHE A 409 -17.72 -2.61 -21.55
CA PHE A 409 -18.26 -1.26 -21.35
C PHE A 409 -18.27 -0.50 -22.67
N THR A 410 -19.28 0.34 -22.85
CA THR A 410 -19.44 1.28 -23.97
C THR A 410 -19.29 2.71 -23.44
N TYR A 411 -18.09 3.26 -23.63
CA TYR A 411 -17.72 4.59 -23.14
C TYR A 411 -18.35 5.73 -23.96
N TYR A 412 -18.22 6.97 -23.47
CA TYR A 412 -18.85 8.16 -24.05
C TYR A 412 -18.52 8.37 -25.53
N GLU A 413 -17.28 8.10 -25.95
CA GLU A 413 -16.81 8.17 -27.35
C GLU A 413 -17.33 7.03 -28.24
N GLN A 414 -18.31 6.24 -27.79
CA GLN A 414 -18.92 5.11 -28.51
C GLN A 414 -17.98 3.93 -28.78
N LYS A 415 -16.84 3.86 -28.09
CA LYS A 415 -15.92 2.74 -28.19
C LYS A 415 -16.25 1.66 -27.16
N GLN A 416 -16.72 0.50 -27.62
CA GLN A 416 -16.82 -0.67 -26.77
C GLN A 416 -15.40 -1.16 -26.41
N SER A 417 -15.19 -1.47 -25.14
CA SER A 417 -13.92 -2.01 -24.64
C SER A 417 -14.18 -3.19 -23.71
N PHE A 418 -13.31 -4.18 -23.83
CA PHE A 418 -13.31 -5.34 -22.96
C PHE A 418 -12.56 -5.04 -21.66
N PHE A 419 -13.12 -5.48 -20.55
CA PHE A 419 -12.43 -5.59 -19.27
C PHE A 419 -12.32 -7.05 -18.86
N SER A 420 -11.22 -7.38 -18.21
CA SER A 420 -10.90 -8.75 -17.78
C SER A 420 -10.71 -8.80 -16.27
N GLN A 421 -11.10 -9.93 -15.69
CA GLN A 421 -10.91 -10.23 -14.28
C GLN A 421 -9.42 -10.24 -13.93
N ALA A 422 -9.04 -9.39 -12.97
CA ALA A 422 -7.67 -9.24 -12.49
C ALA A 422 -7.49 -9.66 -11.03
N ALA A 423 -8.56 -9.73 -10.26
CA ALA A 423 -8.59 -10.16 -8.86
C ALA A 423 -9.63 -11.27 -8.64
N SER A 424 -9.45 -12.07 -7.59
CA SER A 424 -10.49 -13.00 -7.15
C SER A 424 -11.68 -12.26 -6.54
N LYS A 425 -12.86 -12.87 -6.66
CA LYS A 425 -14.09 -12.38 -6.05
C LYS A 425 -13.93 -12.37 -4.53
N VAL A 426 -14.39 -11.31 -3.87
CA VAL A 426 -14.32 -11.21 -2.41
C VAL A 426 -15.46 -12.01 -1.77
N GLY A 427 -15.11 -12.96 -0.89
CA GLY A 427 -16.10 -13.82 -0.23
C GLY A 427 -16.88 -14.66 -1.24
N GLU A 428 -18.21 -14.64 -1.13
CA GLU A 428 -19.15 -15.25 -2.08
C GLU A 428 -19.79 -14.23 -3.02
N SER A 429 -19.21 -13.04 -3.19
CA SER A 429 -19.69 -12.05 -4.16
C SER A 429 -19.69 -12.61 -5.59
N LYS A 430 -20.64 -12.14 -6.41
CA LYS A 430 -20.80 -12.57 -7.80
C LYS A 430 -20.96 -11.39 -8.76
N PRO A 431 -20.52 -11.53 -10.03
CA PRO A 431 -20.87 -10.62 -11.11
C PRO A 431 -22.38 -10.39 -11.19
N ASP A 432 -22.80 -9.17 -11.51
CA ASP A 432 -24.22 -8.82 -11.52
C ASP A 432 -25.03 -9.72 -12.47
N TRP A 433 -24.51 -10.01 -13.66
CA TRP A 433 -25.16 -10.89 -14.64
C TRP A 433 -25.38 -12.33 -14.11
N GLU A 434 -24.45 -12.86 -13.31
CA GLU A 434 -24.52 -14.20 -12.73
C GLU A 434 -25.66 -14.27 -11.71
N ILE A 435 -25.79 -13.24 -10.86
CA ILE A 435 -26.88 -13.13 -9.88
C ILE A 435 -28.26 -13.13 -10.57
N PHE A 436 -28.42 -12.35 -11.65
CA PHE A 436 -29.68 -12.30 -12.38
C PHE A 436 -30.01 -13.63 -13.08
N CYS A 437 -29.02 -14.31 -13.67
CA CYS A 437 -29.22 -15.63 -14.26
C CYS A 437 -29.64 -16.66 -13.21
N GLU A 438 -28.95 -16.70 -12.06
CA GLU A 438 -29.30 -17.62 -10.97
C GLU A 438 -30.67 -17.35 -10.37
N LEU A 439 -31.05 -16.08 -10.19
CA LEU A 439 -32.40 -15.70 -9.81
C LEU A 439 -33.42 -16.21 -10.83
N ALA A 440 -33.18 -16.00 -12.14
CA ALA A 440 -34.06 -16.50 -13.20
C ALA A 440 -34.23 -18.03 -13.15
N LYS A 441 -33.17 -18.77 -12.82
CA LYS A 441 -33.20 -20.24 -12.63
C LYS A 441 -34.21 -20.68 -11.58
N ILE A 442 -34.29 -19.96 -10.46
CA ILE A 442 -35.20 -20.30 -9.36
C ILE A 442 -36.67 -20.08 -9.75
N TYR A 443 -36.96 -19.20 -10.72
CA TYR A 443 -38.32 -18.97 -11.24
C TYR A 443 -38.77 -20.04 -12.26
N ASP A 444 -37.90 -20.96 -12.67
CA ASP A 444 -38.20 -22.09 -13.57
C ASP A 444 -38.75 -21.69 -14.95
N ILE A 445 -38.41 -20.48 -15.41
CA ILE A 445 -38.81 -19.96 -16.73
C ILE A 445 -37.68 -20.25 -17.72
N SER A 446 -37.87 -21.24 -18.60
CA SER A 446 -37.06 -21.46 -19.83
C SER A 446 -35.55 -21.20 -19.67
N PHE A 447 -34.99 -21.61 -18.52
CA PHE A 447 -33.68 -21.14 -18.04
C PHE A 447 -32.56 -21.46 -19.03
N GLU A 448 -32.49 -22.70 -19.50
CA GLU A 448 -31.43 -23.15 -20.42
C GLU A 448 -31.44 -22.36 -21.75
N SER A 449 -32.61 -21.97 -22.25
CA SER A 449 -32.72 -21.24 -23.52
C SER A 449 -32.56 -19.72 -23.38
N GLU A 450 -32.79 -19.14 -22.20
CA GLU A 450 -32.79 -17.68 -22.03
C GLU A 450 -31.72 -17.13 -21.07
N PHE A 451 -31.24 -17.90 -20.10
CA PHE A 451 -30.33 -17.46 -19.04
C PHE A 451 -29.16 -18.43 -18.78
N GLY A 452 -29.06 -19.52 -19.53
CA GLY A 452 -28.04 -20.57 -19.40
C GLY A 452 -26.64 -20.18 -19.90
N PHE A 453 -26.16 -18.98 -19.59
CA PHE A 453 -24.84 -18.51 -19.99
C PHE A 453 -23.75 -19.06 -19.07
N SER A 454 -22.61 -19.47 -19.63
CA SER A 454 -21.46 -19.96 -18.86
C SER A 454 -20.42 -18.87 -18.60
N SER A 455 -20.45 -17.80 -19.40
CA SER A 455 -19.51 -16.67 -19.30
C SER A 455 -20.13 -15.35 -19.79
N ALA A 456 -19.54 -14.22 -19.40
CA ALA A 456 -19.89 -12.90 -19.92
C ALA A 456 -19.67 -12.80 -21.46
N ALA A 457 -18.72 -13.57 -22.01
CA ALA A 457 -18.50 -13.63 -23.45
C ALA A 457 -19.71 -14.23 -24.18
N ASP A 458 -20.38 -15.24 -23.60
CA ASP A 458 -21.59 -15.83 -24.19
C ASP A 458 -22.73 -14.80 -24.26
N VAL A 459 -22.88 -14.00 -23.20
CA VAL A 459 -23.84 -12.89 -23.17
C VAL A 459 -23.51 -11.84 -24.24
N THR A 460 -22.23 -11.48 -24.37
CA THR A 460 -21.74 -10.54 -25.40
C THR A 460 -22.10 -11.02 -26.81
N VAL A 461 -21.93 -12.31 -27.09
CA VAL A 461 -22.29 -12.91 -28.38
C VAL A 461 -23.80 -12.77 -28.65
N GLU A 462 -24.65 -12.98 -27.64
CA GLU A 462 -26.10 -12.77 -27.79
C GLU A 462 -26.46 -11.30 -28.03
N ILE A 463 -25.85 -10.38 -27.27
CA ILE A 463 -26.01 -8.93 -27.47
C ILE A 463 -25.70 -8.56 -28.92
N ASN A 464 -24.56 -9.03 -29.44
CA ASN A 464 -24.12 -8.73 -30.81
C ASN A 464 -25.04 -9.34 -31.87
N LYS A 465 -25.59 -10.55 -31.65
CA LYS A 465 -26.59 -11.14 -32.55
C LYS A 465 -27.86 -10.29 -32.62
N LYS A 466 -28.34 -9.78 -31.49
CA LYS A 466 -29.55 -8.96 -31.42
C LYS A 466 -29.36 -7.58 -32.05
N LEU A 467 -28.17 -7.00 -31.91
CA LEU A 467 -27.83 -5.73 -32.56
C LEU A 467 -27.81 -5.84 -34.10
N ASN A 468 -27.57 -7.04 -34.66
CA ASN A 468 -27.61 -7.29 -36.11
C ASN A 468 -29.03 -7.38 -36.71
N ASP A 469 -30.10 -7.44 -35.90
CA ASP A 469 -31.52 -7.38 -36.36
C ASP A 469 -32.07 -5.93 -36.44
N PHE A 470 -31.28 -4.95 -35.99
CA PHE A 470 -31.36 -3.58 -36.50
C PHE A 470 -30.29 -3.47 -37.58
N THR A 471 -30.65 -3.07 -38.80
CA THR A 471 -29.74 -2.99 -39.95
C THR A 471 -28.46 -2.20 -39.62
N PHE A 472 -27.41 -2.91 -39.19
CA PHE A 472 -26.04 -2.63 -39.59
C PHE A 472 -25.90 -3.15 -41.03
N HIS A 473 -26.36 -2.35 -41.99
CA HIS A 473 -25.75 -2.46 -43.31
C HIS A 473 -24.33 -1.91 -43.19
N ASP A 474 -23.38 -2.71 -43.69
CA ASP A 474 -22.00 -2.36 -44.03
C ASP A 474 -20.92 -2.63 -42.98
N SER A 475 -20.73 -3.91 -42.67
CA SER A 475 -19.46 -4.41 -42.12
C SER A 475 -18.30 -4.45 -43.14
N GLU A 476 -18.43 -3.88 -44.34
CA GLU A 476 -17.31 -3.80 -45.32
C GLU A 476 -17.19 -2.44 -46.07
N ILE A 477 -17.96 -1.39 -45.73
CA ILE A 477 -17.85 -0.04 -46.34
C ILE A 477 -17.88 1.09 -45.28
N LEU A 478 -17.34 0.85 -44.07
CA LEU A 478 -17.21 1.86 -43.00
C LEU A 478 -15.75 2.31 -42.76
N MET A 479 -14.94 2.27 -43.82
CA MET A 479 -13.56 2.82 -43.83
C MET A 479 -13.38 4.09 -44.66
N GLU A 480 -14.39 4.64 -45.35
CA GLU A 480 -14.11 5.72 -46.33
C GLU A 480 -15.02 6.97 -46.36
N ASN A 481 -16.02 7.16 -45.50
CA ASN A 481 -16.77 8.44 -45.49
C ASN A 481 -17.13 8.92 -44.07
N PHE A 482 -16.11 9.29 -43.30
CA PHE A 482 -16.26 10.32 -42.28
C PHE A 482 -16.43 11.67 -42.96
N ASN A 483 -17.67 12.09 -43.17
CA ASN A 483 -18.01 13.50 -43.30
C ASN A 483 -19.39 13.75 -42.67
N ILE A 484 -19.44 13.54 -41.36
CA ILE A 484 -20.33 14.30 -40.49
C ILE A 484 -19.51 15.48 -40.01
N SER A 485 -20.01 16.69 -40.26
CA SER A 485 -19.35 17.98 -40.06
C SER A 485 -18.57 18.06 -38.75
N THR A 486 -17.27 18.26 -38.89
CA THR A 486 -16.27 18.65 -37.89
C THR A 486 -16.44 20.09 -37.41
N ASP A 487 -17.68 20.57 -37.27
CA ASP A 487 -17.91 21.90 -36.71
C ASP A 487 -17.87 21.83 -35.17
N SER A 488 -16.65 22.02 -34.68
CA SER A 488 -16.31 22.43 -33.30
C SER A 488 -16.62 21.44 -32.17
N PHE A 489 -15.92 20.31 -32.13
CA PHE A 489 -15.59 19.71 -30.84
C PHE A 489 -14.08 19.56 -30.76
N GLU A 490 -13.43 20.51 -30.08
CA GLU A 490 -12.08 20.32 -29.58
C GLU A 490 -11.99 18.93 -28.95
N GLU A 491 -11.02 18.13 -29.38
CA GLU A 491 -10.49 17.02 -28.59
C GLU A 491 -10.01 17.61 -27.27
N LYS A 492 -10.94 17.80 -26.33
CA LYS A 492 -10.58 18.25 -24.99
C LYS A 492 -9.74 17.13 -24.43
N SER A 493 -8.48 17.46 -24.20
CA SER A 493 -7.56 16.64 -23.44
C SER A 493 -8.22 16.21 -22.12
N CYS A 494 -7.64 15.27 -21.40
CA CYS A 494 -7.99 15.02 -19.98
C CYS A 494 -7.58 16.23 -19.11
N GLU A 495 -8.05 17.43 -19.47
CA GLU A 495 -7.87 18.74 -18.83
C GLU A 495 -8.73 18.87 -17.57
N PHE A 496 -9.53 17.85 -17.27
CA PHE A 496 -10.36 17.78 -16.07
C PHE A 496 -9.62 17.03 -14.96
N ILE A 497 -8.71 17.73 -14.29
CA ILE A 497 -8.58 17.55 -12.84
C ILE A 497 -9.02 18.87 -12.20
N PRO A 498 -10.29 18.99 -11.80
CA PRO A 498 -10.77 20.20 -11.17
C PRO A 498 -10.43 20.22 -9.67
N GLN A 499 -10.48 21.44 -9.17
CA GLN A 499 -10.35 21.86 -7.78
C GLN A 499 -11.16 20.98 -6.80
N HIS A 500 -10.74 20.97 -5.53
CA HIS A 500 -11.29 20.26 -4.36
C HIS A 500 -12.69 19.67 -4.48
N SER A 501 -13.67 20.47 -4.90
CA SER A 501 -15.09 20.12 -4.99
C SER A 501 -15.38 18.90 -5.87
N THR A 502 -14.51 18.53 -6.80
CA THR A 502 -14.75 17.38 -7.70
C THR A 502 -14.14 16.07 -7.23
N LEU A 503 -13.15 16.11 -6.32
CA LEU A 503 -12.60 14.90 -5.70
C LEU A 503 -13.60 14.26 -4.73
N GLU A 504 -14.38 15.09 -4.03
CA GLU A 504 -15.42 14.67 -3.08
C GLU A 504 -16.61 13.97 -3.74
N SER A 505 -16.95 14.40 -4.95
CA SER A 505 -18.15 13.95 -5.68
C SER A 505 -17.94 12.69 -6.53
N PHE A 506 -16.79 12.02 -6.39
CA PHE A 506 -16.47 10.88 -7.24
C PHE A 506 -16.92 9.58 -6.58
N THR A 507 -17.89 8.92 -7.20
CA THR A 507 -18.53 7.71 -6.71
C THR A 507 -18.42 6.57 -7.72
N TYR A 508 -18.49 5.33 -7.25
CA TYR A 508 -18.70 4.15 -8.09
C TYR A 508 -19.85 3.34 -7.49
N ARG A 509 -20.91 3.12 -8.28
CA ARG A 509 -22.21 2.61 -7.79
C ARG A 509 -22.78 3.38 -6.59
N GLY A 510 -22.58 4.70 -6.60
CA GLY A 510 -23.00 5.60 -5.52
C GLY A 510 -22.10 5.57 -4.27
N GLU A 511 -21.12 4.66 -4.15
CA GLU A 511 -20.17 4.70 -3.03
C GLU A 511 -19.03 5.68 -3.30
N SER A 512 -18.77 6.59 -2.35
CA SER A 512 -17.66 7.54 -2.49
C SER A 512 -16.33 6.79 -2.41
N ILE A 513 -15.46 7.00 -3.41
CA ILE A 513 -14.13 6.37 -3.41
C ILE A 513 -13.32 6.81 -2.17
N SER A 514 -13.52 8.05 -1.70
CA SER A 514 -12.84 8.59 -0.51
C SER A 514 -13.26 7.92 0.82
N ASN A 515 -14.38 7.20 0.84
CA ASN A 515 -14.77 6.39 2.00
C ASN A 515 -13.88 5.14 2.14
N GLN A 516 -13.30 4.67 1.05
CA GLN A 516 -12.50 3.44 1.02
C GLN A 516 -11.00 3.71 0.83
N VAL A 517 -10.60 4.97 0.59
CA VAL A 517 -9.22 5.36 0.31
C VAL A 517 -8.78 6.51 1.23
N GLU A 518 -8.04 6.18 2.28
CA GLU A 518 -7.61 7.13 3.32
C GLU A 518 -6.76 8.28 2.75
N ASP A 519 -5.76 7.97 1.91
CA ASP A 519 -4.91 8.97 1.26
C ASP A 519 -5.73 9.98 0.43
N LEU A 520 -6.79 9.53 -0.24
CA LEU A 520 -7.69 10.40 -0.99
C LEU A 520 -8.52 11.29 -0.06
N ARG A 521 -9.03 10.73 1.04
CA ARG A 521 -9.75 11.46 2.08
C ARG A 521 -8.88 12.54 2.71
N TYR A 522 -7.62 12.22 3.00
CA TYR A 522 -6.64 13.17 3.52
C TYR A 522 -6.41 14.33 2.54
N ILE A 523 -6.23 14.06 1.23
CA ILE A 523 -6.14 15.12 0.20
C ILE A 523 -7.35 16.04 0.25
N ILE A 524 -8.56 15.46 0.29
CA ILE A 524 -9.81 16.20 0.31
C ILE A 524 -9.87 17.10 1.55
N GLN A 525 -9.65 16.54 2.74
CA GLN A 525 -9.72 17.27 4.02
C GLN A 525 -8.64 18.34 4.15
N HIS A 526 -7.42 18.05 3.70
CA HIS A 526 -6.27 18.95 3.88
C HIS A 526 -6.43 20.24 3.10
N ARG A 527 -6.89 20.16 1.84
CA ARG A 527 -7.04 21.35 0.98
C ARG A 527 -8.48 21.85 0.82
N LYS A 528 -9.42 21.33 1.63
CA LYS A 528 -10.67 22.01 1.97
C LYS A 528 -10.37 23.36 2.65
N PRO A 529 -11.05 24.46 2.27
CA PRO A 529 -10.94 25.73 2.99
C PRO A 529 -11.46 25.55 4.42
N LYS A 530 -10.60 25.74 5.43
CA LYS A 530 -10.99 25.65 6.85
C LYS A 530 -11.69 26.93 7.30
N THR A 531 -12.79 26.82 8.03
CA THR A 531 -13.44 27.97 8.68
C THR A 531 -12.66 28.42 9.92
N SER A 532 -12.84 29.68 10.33
CA SER A 532 -12.21 30.24 11.55
C SER A 532 -12.59 29.48 12.83
N GLU A 533 -13.78 28.87 12.85
CA GLU A 533 -14.28 28.09 13.98
C GLU A 533 -13.64 26.69 14.04
N GLU A 534 -13.40 26.05 12.89
CA GLU A 534 -12.70 24.76 12.78
C GLU A 534 -11.23 24.86 13.16
N LEU A 535 -10.56 25.97 12.80
CA LEU A 535 -9.20 26.27 13.25
C LEU A 535 -9.12 26.31 14.78
N SER A 536 -10.08 26.95 15.45
CA SER A 536 -10.15 27.01 16.92
C SER A 536 -10.50 25.67 17.59
N LYS A 537 -11.22 24.78 16.89
CA LYS A 537 -11.57 23.44 17.38
C LYS A 537 -10.41 22.45 17.20
N LEU A 538 -9.63 22.57 16.13
CA LEU A 538 -8.38 21.82 15.93
C LEU A 538 -7.38 22.13 17.06
N GLU A 539 -7.24 23.40 17.43
CA GLU A 539 -6.42 23.83 18.58
C GLU A 539 -6.93 23.29 19.93
N LYS A 540 -8.26 23.11 20.09
CA LYS A 540 -8.87 22.61 21.34
C LYS A 540 -8.91 21.09 21.46
N LYS A 541 -8.97 20.35 20.35
CA LYS A 541 -9.00 18.87 20.35
C LYS A 541 -7.63 18.27 20.73
N GLU A 542 -6.56 19.07 20.67
CA GLU A 542 -5.22 18.68 21.09
C GLU A 542 -4.98 18.71 22.62
N MET A 543 -5.88 19.31 23.42
CA MET A 543 -5.59 19.66 24.81
C MET A 543 -6.02 18.64 25.89
N MET A 544 -6.59 17.49 25.55
CA MET A 544 -7.02 16.51 26.56
C MET A 544 -6.73 15.08 26.12
N LYS A 545 -5.49 14.63 26.31
CA LYS A 545 -5.05 13.24 26.57
C LYS A 545 -3.57 13.31 26.98
N THR A 546 -3.11 12.49 27.90
CA THR A 546 -1.69 12.39 28.31
C THR A 546 -0.84 12.03 27.10
N ARG A 547 -0.22 13.03 26.46
CA ARG A 547 0.62 12.89 25.28
C ARG A 547 2.09 13.08 25.67
N PHE A 548 2.99 12.31 25.07
CA PHE A 548 4.42 12.39 25.28
C PHE A 548 5.05 13.25 24.18
N LYS A 549 5.76 14.31 24.55
CA LYS A 549 6.32 15.26 23.57
C LYS A 549 7.55 14.68 22.88
N VAL A 550 7.61 14.81 21.55
CA VAL A 550 8.82 14.52 20.77
C VAL A 550 9.77 15.71 20.84
N ILE A 551 10.96 15.48 21.41
CA ILE A 551 12.03 16.48 21.48
C ILE A 551 12.79 16.52 20.16
N SER A 552 13.11 15.33 19.62
CA SER A 552 13.72 15.20 18.30
C SER A 552 13.53 13.80 17.75
N ASN A 553 13.43 13.69 16.43
CA ASN A 553 13.52 12.43 15.72
C ASN A 553 14.46 12.62 14.53
N LYS A 554 15.60 11.95 14.52
CA LYS A 554 16.66 12.18 13.51
C LYS A 554 17.14 10.87 12.93
N GLU A 555 17.23 10.79 11.60
CA GLU A 555 17.94 9.71 10.93
C GLU A 555 19.44 9.87 11.16
N ILE A 556 20.05 8.93 11.89
CA ILE A 556 21.47 8.97 12.30
C ILE A 556 22.35 8.08 11.43
N ALA A 557 21.75 7.09 10.78
CA ALA A 557 22.34 6.19 9.79
C ALA A 557 21.21 5.73 8.86
N ILE A 558 21.53 5.16 7.71
CA ILE A 558 20.52 4.86 6.68
C ILE A 558 19.46 3.90 7.25
N ASN A 559 18.19 4.36 7.31
CA ASN A 559 17.05 3.68 7.92
C ASN A 559 17.08 3.50 9.45
N PHE A 560 17.99 4.18 10.15
CA PHE A 560 18.11 4.16 11.62
C PHE A 560 17.87 5.55 12.20
N PHE A 561 17.02 5.60 13.23
CA PHE A 561 16.53 6.85 13.79
C PHE A 561 16.81 6.92 15.29
N GLN A 562 17.16 8.12 15.75
CA GLN A 562 17.22 8.51 17.15
C GLN A 562 15.97 9.30 17.50
N LEU A 563 15.11 8.72 18.31
CA LEU A 563 13.90 9.35 18.84
C LEU A 563 14.14 9.74 20.31
N VAL A 564 14.00 11.02 20.60
CA VAL A 564 14.08 11.58 21.95
C VAL A 564 12.70 12.08 22.35
N ILE A 565 12.17 11.56 23.45
CA ILE A 565 10.84 11.88 23.96
C ILE A 565 10.89 12.33 25.42
N GLU A 566 9.94 13.17 25.80
CA GLU A 566 9.73 13.59 27.19
C GLU A 566 8.85 12.56 27.91
N ALA A 567 9.42 11.84 28.88
CA ALA A 567 8.74 10.86 29.72
C ALA A 567 9.34 10.82 31.15
N PRO A 568 9.09 11.86 31.98
CA PRO A 568 9.86 12.08 33.22
C PRO A 568 9.75 10.96 34.26
N LEU A 569 8.56 10.36 34.41
CA LEU A 569 8.34 9.26 35.35
C LEU A 569 9.10 7.99 34.94
N ILE A 570 9.23 7.77 33.63
CA ILE A 570 9.94 6.62 33.07
C ILE A 570 11.45 6.84 33.19
N ALA A 571 11.94 8.02 32.81
CA ALA A 571 13.35 8.38 32.87
C ALA A 571 13.96 8.23 34.28
N ARG A 572 13.20 8.52 35.34
CA ARG A 572 13.66 8.34 36.73
C ARG A 572 13.83 6.89 37.17
N LYS A 573 13.14 5.95 36.51
CA LYS A 573 13.15 4.52 36.87
C LYS A 573 13.88 3.64 35.85
N ALA A 574 14.23 4.19 34.69
CA ALA A 574 14.89 3.47 33.62
C ALA A 574 16.23 2.90 34.07
N LYS A 575 16.49 1.66 33.67
CA LYS A 575 17.73 0.92 33.91
C LYS A 575 18.17 0.22 32.61
N PRO A 576 19.46 -0.16 32.49
CA PRO A 576 19.92 -0.95 31.36
C PRO A 576 19.12 -2.26 31.22
N GLY A 577 18.71 -2.58 29.99
CA GLY A 577 17.87 -3.74 29.68
C GLY A 577 16.36 -3.46 29.66
N ASN A 578 15.92 -2.29 30.12
CA ASN A 578 14.50 -1.91 30.04
C ASN A 578 14.08 -1.47 28.63
N PHE A 579 12.79 -1.62 28.36
CA PHE A 579 12.13 -1.16 27.15
C PHE A 579 10.83 -0.42 27.50
N ILE A 580 10.20 0.18 26.49
CA ILE A 580 8.86 0.78 26.56
C ILE A 580 7.96 0.17 25.50
N ILE A 581 6.64 0.20 25.72
CA ILE A 581 5.65 0.05 24.66
C ILE A 581 5.18 1.43 24.22
N LEU A 582 5.19 1.69 22.92
CA LEU A 582 4.86 2.98 22.33
C LEU A 582 3.72 2.84 21.32
N MET A 583 2.81 3.82 21.29
CA MET A 583 1.78 4.01 20.25
C MET A 583 1.83 5.46 19.76
N LYS A 584 2.06 5.67 18.46
CA LYS A 584 2.08 7.02 17.85
C LYS A 584 0.72 7.69 17.99
N GLU A 585 -0.33 7.07 17.46
CA GLU A 585 -1.72 7.52 17.57
C GLU A 585 -2.54 6.59 18.47
N GLU A 586 -3.77 7.01 18.81
CA GLU A 586 -4.72 6.19 19.60
C GLU A 586 -4.97 4.81 18.97
N ILE A 587 -4.89 4.78 17.65
CA ILE A 587 -5.14 3.62 16.81
C ILE A 587 -3.85 3.00 16.27
N SER A 588 -2.66 3.50 16.61
CA SER A 588 -1.43 2.86 16.13
C SER A 588 -1.19 1.52 16.84
N GLU A 589 -0.43 0.62 16.22
CA GLU A 589 -0.03 -0.61 16.87
C GLU A 589 0.86 -0.31 18.09
N ARG A 590 0.89 -1.26 19.03
CA ARG A 590 1.79 -1.21 20.17
C ARG A 590 3.14 -1.81 19.76
N ILE A 591 4.18 -1.00 19.82
CA ILE A 591 5.54 -1.44 19.46
C ILE A 591 6.50 -1.35 20.66
N PRO A 592 7.31 -2.41 20.91
CA PRO A 592 8.36 -2.37 21.91
C PRO A 592 9.60 -1.64 21.38
N LEU A 593 10.14 -0.69 22.15
CA LEU A 593 11.42 -0.03 21.87
C LEU A 593 12.32 -0.05 23.10
N THR A 594 13.57 -0.47 22.92
CA THR A 594 14.57 -0.48 23.99
C THR A 594 14.91 0.95 24.43
N ILE A 595 15.04 1.16 25.74
CA ILE A 595 15.54 2.43 26.27
C ILE A 595 17.06 2.43 26.14
N SER A 596 17.59 3.33 25.31
CA SER A 596 19.01 3.36 24.96
C SER A 596 19.80 4.41 25.73
N ASP A 597 19.17 5.49 26.15
CA ASP A 597 19.71 6.46 27.11
C ASP A 597 18.56 7.21 27.81
N TRP A 598 18.85 7.85 28.94
CA TRP A 598 17.85 8.63 29.68
C TRP A 598 18.47 9.71 30.54
N ASP A 599 17.73 10.81 30.73
CA ASP A 599 18.12 11.94 31.57
C ASP A 599 17.02 12.16 32.62
N PRO A 600 17.24 11.78 33.90
CA PRO A 600 16.25 11.94 34.97
C PRO A 600 15.92 13.41 35.29
N ASP A 601 16.84 14.33 35.04
CA ASP A 601 16.69 15.76 35.36
C ASP A 601 15.88 16.47 34.28
N LYS A 602 16.17 16.18 33.00
CA LYS A 602 15.37 16.67 31.86
C LYS A 602 14.09 15.87 31.66
N GLY A 603 14.00 14.68 32.24
CA GLY A 603 12.87 13.78 32.09
C GLY A 603 12.74 13.17 30.70
N THR A 604 13.85 12.97 29.98
CA THR A 604 13.85 12.50 28.59
C THR A 604 14.36 11.07 28.43
N LEU A 605 13.83 10.35 27.45
CA LEU A 605 14.32 9.05 26.99
C LEU A 605 14.86 9.17 25.57
N THR A 606 15.95 8.45 25.30
CA THR A 606 16.50 8.27 23.95
C THR A 606 16.28 6.84 23.51
N LEU A 607 15.71 6.68 22.33
CA LEU A 607 15.36 5.41 21.71
C LEU A 607 16.03 5.35 20.34
N TYR A 608 16.61 4.19 20.00
CA TYR A 608 17.06 3.92 18.64
C TYR A 608 16.16 2.88 18.01
N TYR A 609 15.69 3.15 16.80
CA TYR A 609 14.88 2.20 16.05
C TYR A 609 15.29 2.15 14.59
N GLN A 610 15.03 1.00 13.98
CA GLN A 610 15.18 0.79 12.55
C GLN A 610 13.80 0.84 11.90
N GLU A 611 13.69 1.49 10.75
CA GLU A 611 12.49 1.34 9.95
C GLU A 611 12.44 -0.06 9.32
N ALA A 612 11.51 -0.89 9.81
CA ALA A 612 11.40 -2.30 9.41
C ALA A 612 9.95 -2.77 9.16
N GLY A 613 8.95 -2.01 9.59
CA GLY A 613 7.52 -2.32 9.47
C GLY A 613 6.65 -1.06 9.55
N TYR A 614 5.34 -1.22 9.46
CA TYR A 614 4.38 -0.11 9.32
C TYR A 614 4.48 0.88 10.49
N SER A 615 4.43 0.39 11.73
CA SER A 615 4.51 1.23 12.92
C SER A 615 5.84 2.00 13.04
N THR A 616 6.97 1.38 12.70
CA THR A 616 8.26 2.09 12.68
C THR A 616 8.35 3.11 11.56
N MET A 617 7.69 2.84 10.42
CA MET A 617 7.55 3.80 9.32
C MET A 617 6.73 5.01 9.78
N GLU A 618 5.61 4.80 10.47
CA GLU A 618 4.81 5.90 11.02
C GLU A 618 5.62 6.80 11.97
N LEU A 619 6.53 6.22 12.77
CA LEU A 619 7.42 7.00 13.63
C LEU A 619 8.38 7.90 12.85
N THR A 620 8.80 7.52 11.64
CA THR A 620 9.72 8.34 10.82
C THR A 620 9.12 9.69 10.41
N GLU A 621 7.79 9.80 10.45
CA GLU A 621 7.05 11.03 10.12
C GLU A 621 7.05 12.05 11.27
N LEU A 622 7.38 11.63 12.51
CA LEU A 622 7.42 12.51 13.67
C LEU A 622 8.57 13.50 13.57
N THR A 623 8.28 14.75 13.91
CA THR A 623 9.19 15.88 13.98
C THR A 623 9.23 16.48 15.40
N ALA A 624 10.14 17.42 15.63
CA ALA A 624 10.23 18.08 16.94
C ALA A 624 8.95 18.87 17.25
N ASN A 625 8.44 18.71 18.47
CA ASN A 625 7.15 19.23 18.97
C ASN A 625 5.90 18.45 18.55
N ASP A 626 6.03 17.37 17.78
CA ASP A 626 4.93 16.40 17.65
C ASP A 626 4.71 15.65 18.97
N TYR A 627 3.62 14.91 19.03
CA TYR A 627 3.19 14.20 20.23
C TYR A 627 2.92 12.74 19.95
N ILE A 628 3.26 11.90 20.92
CA ILE A 628 3.00 10.46 20.91
C ILE A 628 1.84 10.18 21.86
N TYR A 629 0.87 9.40 21.38
CA TYR A 629 -0.35 9.10 22.09
C TYR A 629 -0.11 8.37 23.41
N SER A 630 0.70 7.32 23.41
CA SER A 630 0.92 6.51 24.61
C SER A 630 2.33 5.95 24.66
N VAL A 631 2.93 6.01 25.86
CA VAL A 631 4.20 5.38 26.19
C VAL A 631 4.06 4.71 27.55
N VAL A 632 4.34 3.41 27.61
CA VAL A 632 4.24 2.59 28.83
C VAL A 632 5.60 2.01 29.16
N GLY A 633 6.11 2.31 30.36
CA GLY A 633 7.33 1.72 30.89
C GLY A 633 7.87 2.41 32.15
N PRO A 634 9.11 2.10 32.57
CA PRO A 634 10.00 1.12 31.94
C PRO A 634 9.49 -0.32 32.21
N LEU A 635 9.64 -1.19 31.23
CA LEU A 635 9.23 -2.60 31.25
C LEU A 635 10.43 -3.54 31.11
N GLY A 636 10.19 -4.81 31.38
CA GLY A 636 11.20 -5.87 31.37
C GLY A 636 12.06 -5.91 32.63
N THR A 637 12.92 -6.91 32.68
CA THR A 637 13.86 -7.13 33.79
C THR A 637 15.14 -6.32 33.63
N ASP A 638 15.69 -5.83 34.74
CA ASP A 638 17.00 -5.19 34.75
C ASP A 638 18.12 -6.24 34.65
N ILE A 639 19.24 -5.84 34.05
CA ILE A 639 20.40 -6.72 33.93
C ILE A 639 21.26 -6.70 35.19
N GLU A 640 21.92 -7.83 35.44
CA GLU A 640 22.90 -7.94 36.51
C GLU A 640 24.17 -7.14 36.17
N ILE A 641 24.43 -6.07 36.92
CA ILE A 641 25.64 -5.24 36.80
C ILE A 641 26.59 -5.57 37.96
N LYS A 642 27.68 -6.27 37.65
CA LYS A 642 28.79 -6.59 38.59
C LYS A 642 30.12 -6.51 37.85
N ASN A 643 31.22 -6.54 38.60
CA ASN A 643 32.54 -6.72 38.02
C ASN A 643 32.78 -8.22 37.75
N PHE A 644 32.66 -8.63 36.49
CA PHE A 644 32.89 -9.99 36.00
C PHE A 644 34.33 -10.21 35.53
N GLY A 645 35.07 -9.14 35.21
CA GLY A 645 36.38 -9.21 34.58
C GLY A 645 36.35 -8.64 33.17
N THR A 646 36.50 -9.49 32.16
CA THR A 646 36.46 -9.12 30.74
C THR A 646 35.10 -9.45 30.14
N VAL A 647 34.37 -8.43 29.70
CA VAL A 647 33.03 -8.57 29.11
C VAL A 647 33.04 -8.20 27.64
N LEU A 648 32.35 -9.00 26.83
CA LEU A 648 32.13 -8.74 25.42
C LEU A 648 30.70 -8.24 25.20
N LEU A 649 30.55 -7.13 24.48
CA LEU A 649 29.27 -6.69 23.95
C LEU A 649 29.33 -6.64 22.44
N ALA A 650 28.29 -7.12 21.78
CA ALA A 650 28.23 -7.09 20.33
C ALA A 650 26.86 -6.64 19.84
N GLY A 651 26.88 -5.63 18.99
CA GLY A 651 25.70 -4.97 18.45
C GLY A 651 25.64 -5.12 16.93
N GLY A 652 24.45 -5.39 16.41
CA GLY A 652 24.16 -5.31 14.98
C GLY A 652 22.86 -4.55 14.71
N CYS A 653 22.84 -3.69 13.70
CA CYS A 653 21.68 -2.85 13.35
C CYS A 653 21.19 -2.02 14.56
N TYR A 654 19.92 -2.14 14.96
CA TYR A 654 19.33 -1.43 16.11
C TYR A 654 19.94 -1.86 17.46
N GLY A 655 20.68 -2.98 17.48
CA GLY A 655 21.30 -3.51 18.68
C GLY A 655 22.40 -2.63 19.25
N ASN A 656 23.06 -1.78 18.47
CA ASN A 656 24.11 -0.87 18.97
C ASN A 656 23.54 0.06 20.05
N GLY A 657 22.36 0.65 19.82
CA GLY A 657 21.67 1.48 20.81
C GLY A 657 21.27 0.71 22.08
N ALA A 658 21.03 -0.59 21.97
CA ALA A 658 20.65 -1.44 23.12
C ALA A 658 21.86 -1.89 23.96
N ILE A 659 23.02 -2.16 23.33
CA ILE A 659 24.23 -2.53 24.06
C ILE A 659 24.92 -1.33 24.71
N TYR A 660 24.72 -0.11 24.21
CA TYR A 660 25.34 1.10 24.76
C TYR A 660 25.11 1.32 26.27
N PRO A 661 23.86 1.33 26.79
CA PRO A 661 23.64 1.52 28.23
C PRO A 661 24.20 0.36 29.07
N ILE A 662 24.29 -0.84 28.50
CA ILE A 662 24.88 -2.02 29.14
C ILE A 662 26.39 -1.86 29.26
N ALA A 663 27.06 -1.47 28.17
CA ALA A 663 28.50 -1.21 28.14
C ALA A 663 28.88 -0.14 29.16
N LYS A 664 28.08 0.95 29.23
CA LYS A 664 28.28 2.05 30.18
C LYS A 664 28.17 1.61 31.63
N ALA A 665 27.13 0.84 31.96
CA ALA A 665 26.95 0.31 33.30
C ALA A 665 28.07 -0.65 33.70
N LEU A 666 28.46 -1.59 32.81
CA LEU A 666 29.53 -2.55 33.09
C LEU A 666 30.92 -1.89 33.20
N LYS A 667 31.21 -0.88 32.37
CA LYS A 667 32.45 -0.10 32.47
C LYS A 667 32.53 0.64 33.82
N SER A 668 31.41 1.23 34.27
CA SER A 668 31.36 2.02 35.51
C SER A 668 31.68 1.21 36.78
N VAL A 669 31.45 -0.11 36.76
CA VAL A 669 31.80 -1.02 37.86
C VAL A 669 33.15 -1.71 37.69
N GLY A 670 33.95 -1.29 36.70
CA GLY A 670 35.35 -1.69 36.55
C GLY A 670 35.62 -2.91 35.66
N ASN A 671 34.67 -3.34 34.81
CA ASN A 671 34.94 -4.38 33.82
C ASN A 671 35.84 -3.86 32.69
N LYS A 672 36.65 -4.75 32.12
CA LYS A 672 37.26 -4.53 30.81
C LYS A 672 36.21 -4.80 29.73
N VAL A 673 35.88 -3.79 28.94
CA VAL A 673 34.79 -3.82 27.97
C VAL A 673 35.34 -3.97 26.56
N ILE A 674 34.94 -5.04 25.87
CA ILE A 674 35.23 -5.28 24.46
C ILE A 674 33.94 -5.11 23.67
N VAL A 675 33.97 -4.36 22.58
CA VAL A 675 32.81 -4.10 21.74
C VAL A 675 33.06 -4.60 20.32
N ILE A 676 32.11 -5.37 19.77
CA ILE A 676 32.05 -5.70 18.35
C ILE A 676 30.83 -5.00 17.73
N LEU A 677 31.05 -4.16 16.72
CA LEU A 677 29.97 -3.56 15.95
C LEU A 677 29.89 -4.24 14.58
N GLU A 678 28.76 -4.90 14.31
CA GLU A 678 28.45 -5.52 13.01
C GLU A 678 27.53 -4.62 12.18
N ALA A 679 27.91 -4.39 10.93
CA ALA A 679 27.05 -3.78 9.94
C ALA A 679 27.21 -4.44 8.57
N ARG A 680 26.32 -4.11 7.63
CA ARG A 680 26.52 -4.51 6.23
C ARG A 680 27.55 -3.64 5.52
N ASN A 681 27.56 -2.35 5.84
CA ASN A 681 28.40 -1.29 5.28
C ASN A 681 28.66 -0.23 6.37
N GLU A 682 29.75 0.54 6.23
CA GLU A 682 30.15 1.60 7.16
C GLU A 682 29.06 2.66 7.44
N ASN A 683 28.22 2.99 6.46
CA ASN A 683 27.17 4.02 6.58
C ASN A 683 25.99 3.62 7.49
N LEU A 684 26.02 2.42 8.06
CA LEU A 684 25.02 1.91 9.01
C LEU A 684 25.48 1.99 10.47
N PHE A 685 26.74 2.36 10.72
CA PHE A 685 27.23 2.56 12.09
C PHE A 685 26.72 3.88 12.67
N TYR A 686 26.44 3.85 13.97
CA TYR A 686 26.09 4.99 14.80
C TYR A 686 26.62 4.74 16.22
N LEU A 687 26.75 5.80 17.02
CA LEU A 687 27.39 5.79 18.35
C LEU A 687 28.88 5.40 18.34
N GLU A 688 29.57 5.54 17.20
CA GLU A 688 30.96 5.09 17.07
C GLU A 688 31.90 5.79 18.06
N LYS A 689 31.77 7.11 18.18
CA LYS A 689 32.59 7.91 19.12
C LYS A 689 32.32 7.50 20.56
N GLU A 690 31.05 7.31 20.90
CA GLU A 690 30.61 6.93 22.22
C GLU A 690 31.11 5.51 22.60
N PHE A 691 31.18 4.59 21.63
CA PHE A 691 31.79 3.27 21.84
C PHE A 691 33.32 3.32 21.93
N GLU A 692 33.97 4.14 21.12
CA GLU A 692 35.42 4.36 21.17
C GLU A 692 35.87 4.93 22.53
N GLU A 693 35.07 5.79 23.15
CA GLU A 693 35.36 6.35 24.48
C GLU A 693 35.20 5.33 25.61
N ILE A 694 34.27 4.38 25.48
CA ILE A 694 33.86 3.49 26.59
C ILE A 694 34.53 2.12 26.56
N SER A 695 34.91 1.66 25.38
CA SER A 695 35.49 0.34 25.16
C SER A 695 36.99 0.34 25.36
N ASP A 696 37.54 -0.74 25.93
CA ASP A 696 38.98 -0.98 25.96
C ASP A 696 39.49 -1.54 24.64
N ILE A 697 38.61 -2.26 23.91
CA ILE A 697 38.87 -2.79 22.57
C ILE A 697 37.57 -2.65 21.77
N ILE A 698 37.66 -2.07 20.58
CA ILE A 698 36.56 -2.00 19.62
C ILE A 698 36.94 -2.72 18.33
N VAL A 699 36.01 -3.51 17.78
CA VAL A 699 36.17 -4.23 16.52
C VAL A 699 34.99 -3.91 15.62
N TYR A 700 35.28 -3.37 14.44
CA TYR A 700 34.29 -3.15 13.39
C TYR A 700 34.27 -4.37 12.46
N CYS A 701 33.08 -4.85 12.12
CA CYS A 701 32.86 -5.90 11.13
C CYS A 701 31.84 -5.42 10.09
N THR A 702 32.23 -5.40 8.81
CA THR A 702 31.32 -5.06 7.70
C THR A 702 31.21 -6.21 6.71
N SER A 703 29.99 -6.53 6.29
CA SER A 703 29.76 -7.63 5.34
C SER A 703 30.43 -7.39 3.97
N ASP A 704 30.50 -6.13 3.53
CA ASP A 704 31.15 -5.74 2.26
C ASP A 704 32.66 -5.44 2.41
N GLY A 705 33.15 -5.27 3.65
CA GLY A 705 34.54 -4.91 3.94
C GLY A 705 34.84 -3.41 3.85
N SER A 706 33.81 -2.55 3.79
CA SER A 706 33.96 -1.09 3.78
C SER A 706 34.66 -0.54 5.03
N LYS A 707 34.48 -1.16 6.20
CA LYS A 707 35.15 -0.77 7.44
C LYS A 707 35.48 -1.98 8.33
N GLY A 708 36.70 -2.01 8.85
CA GLY A 708 37.17 -3.06 9.76
C GLY A 708 37.34 -4.43 9.09
N LEU A 709 36.95 -5.49 9.79
CA LEU A 709 37.04 -6.86 9.29
C LEU A 709 35.91 -7.15 8.30
N LYS A 710 36.25 -7.73 7.13
CA LYS A 710 35.24 -8.20 6.18
C LYS A 710 34.56 -9.46 6.71
N GLY A 711 33.28 -9.37 7.05
CA GLY A 711 32.51 -10.49 7.59
C GLY A 711 31.33 -10.06 8.46
N LYS A 712 30.88 -10.98 9.33
CA LYS A 712 29.78 -10.78 10.29
C LYS A 712 30.28 -11.02 11.71
N ILE A 713 29.38 -11.13 12.70
CA ILE A 713 29.72 -11.37 14.10
C ILE A 713 30.73 -12.49 14.33
N LEU A 714 30.61 -13.62 13.63
CA LEU A 714 31.53 -14.75 13.78
C LEU A 714 32.98 -14.37 13.44
N THR A 715 33.18 -13.52 12.44
CA THR A 715 34.52 -13.02 12.07
C THR A 715 35.13 -12.16 13.19
N GLY A 716 34.32 -11.32 13.83
CA GLY A 716 34.75 -10.54 14.99
C GLY A 716 35.07 -11.42 16.20
N LEU A 717 34.25 -12.44 16.47
CA LEU A 717 34.47 -13.40 17.55
C LEU A 717 35.74 -14.22 17.34
N GLU A 718 35.97 -14.73 16.13
CA GLU A 718 37.21 -15.44 15.76
C GLU A 718 38.44 -14.55 15.92
N TYR A 719 38.34 -13.26 15.58
CA TYR A 719 39.44 -12.32 15.77
C TYR A 719 39.78 -12.17 17.26
N ILE A 720 38.78 -11.96 18.12
CA ILE A 720 38.99 -11.86 19.58
C ILE A 720 39.59 -13.15 20.15
N ASN A 721 39.07 -14.32 19.73
CA ASN A 721 39.58 -15.62 20.16
C ASN A 721 41.05 -15.83 19.75
N LYS A 722 41.43 -15.46 18.52
CA LYS A 722 42.82 -15.53 18.02
C LYS A 722 43.79 -14.63 18.80
N GLN A 723 43.32 -13.56 19.43
CA GLN A 723 44.14 -12.73 20.31
C GLN A 723 44.40 -13.36 21.68
N GLY A 724 43.81 -14.53 21.99
CA GLY A 724 43.98 -15.22 23.27
C GLY A 724 43.33 -14.48 24.45
N ILE A 725 42.30 -13.68 24.19
CA ILE A 725 41.58 -12.93 25.22
C ILE A 725 40.51 -13.84 25.84
N ASN A 726 40.62 -14.11 27.14
CA ASN A 726 39.60 -14.83 27.88
C ASN A 726 38.40 -13.92 28.18
N LEU A 727 37.19 -14.42 27.93
CA LEU A 727 35.93 -13.70 28.14
C LEU A 727 35.17 -14.31 29.31
N ASP A 728 34.77 -13.48 30.27
CA ASP A 728 34.02 -13.91 31.46
C ASP A 728 32.51 -13.82 31.26
N ARG A 729 32.05 -12.93 30.37
CA ARG A 729 30.64 -12.76 30.01
C ARG A 729 30.46 -12.11 28.64
N ALA A 730 29.41 -12.49 27.92
CA ALA A 730 29.07 -11.92 26.63
C ALA A 730 27.60 -11.46 26.54
N TYR A 731 27.36 -10.36 25.83
CA TYR A 731 26.04 -9.82 25.50
C TYR A 731 25.92 -9.61 23.99
N PHE A 732 24.94 -10.22 23.34
CA PHE A 732 24.68 -10.02 21.91
C PHE A 732 23.28 -9.46 21.69
N ILE A 733 23.18 -8.33 21.00
CA ILE A 733 21.89 -7.74 20.63
C ILE A 733 21.93 -7.37 19.15
N GLY A 734 20.98 -7.91 18.38
CA GLY A 734 20.91 -7.69 16.94
C GLY A 734 19.80 -8.53 16.31
N CYS A 735 19.99 -8.97 15.07
CA CYS A 735 19.02 -9.86 14.44
C CYS A 735 19.03 -11.25 15.10
N THR A 736 17.90 -11.96 15.00
CA THR A 736 17.73 -13.30 15.61
C THR A 736 18.82 -14.29 15.16
N TYR A 737 19.26 -14.21 13.90
CA TYR A 737 20.38 -15.02 13.39
C TYR A 737 21.72 -14.69 14.04
N MET A 738 22.07 -13.40 14.15
CA MET A 738 23.30 -12.96 14.81
C MET A 738 23.36 -13.45 16.25
N MET A 739 22.25 -13.33 16.98
CA MET A 739 22.17 -13.76 18.38
C MET A 739 22.29 -15.27 18.53
N ARG A 740 21.68 -16.06 17.64
CA ARG A 740 21.85 -17.52 17.59
C ARG A 740 23.29 -17.90 17.30
N ASP A 741 23.85 -17.42 16.20
CA ASP A 741 25.19 -17.79 15.73
C ASP A 741 26.26 -17.45 16.78
N ALA A 742 26.14 -16.30 17.44
CA ALA A 742 27.03 -15.92 18.53
C ALA A 742 26.83 -16.78 19.80
N SER A 743 25.60 -17.17 20.11
CA SER A 743 25.30 -18.06 21.24
C SER A 743 25.91 -19.45 21.03
N ASP A 744 25.77 -20.01 19.83
CA ASP A 744 26.37 -21.30 19.48
C ASP A 744 27.89 -21.23 19.52
N TYR A 745 28.48 -20.19 18.92
CA TYR A 745 29.93 -19.98 18.93
C TYR A 745 30.50 -19.92 20.34
N THR A 746 29.90 -19.11 21.23
CA THR A 746 30.36 -18.95 22.62
C THR A 746 30.17 -20.20 23.47
N LYS A 747 29.18 -21.04 23.14
CA LYS A 747 28.98 -22.35 23.77
C LYS A 747 30.11 -23.32 23.41
N GLU A 748 30.47 -23.37 22.13
CA GLU A 748 31.53 -24.24 21.60
C GLU A 748 32.94 -23.78 22.01
N HIS A 749 33.15 -22.47 22.12
CA HIS A 749 34.46 -21.86 22.38
C HIS A 749 34.58 -21.38 23.83
N GLY A 750 34.60 -22.33 24.77
CA GLY A 750 34.86 -22.06 26.19
C GLY A 750 33.61 -21.92 27.07
N ASN A 751 32.42 -22.19 26.52
CA ASN A 751 31.14 -22.15 27.24
C ASN A 751 30.94 -20.83 28.01
N ILE A 752 31.21 -19.71 27.34
CA ILE A 752 31.17 -18.36 27.92
C ILE A 752 29.72 -18.02 28.25
N PRO A 753 29.40 -17.52 29.47
CA PRO A 753 28.05 -17.08 29.82
C PRO A 753 27.55 -15.99 28.85
N THR A 754 26.54 -16.34 28.05
CA THR A 754 26.06 -15.52 26.94
C THR A 754 24.61 -15.10 27.13
N PHE A 755 24.36 -13.80 27.04
CA PHE A 755 23.03 -13.20 27.18
C PHE A 755 22.62 -12.49 25.89
N VAL A 756 21.36 -12.65 25.50
CA VAL A 756 20.81 -12.11 24.25
C VAL A 756 19.49 -11.41 24.50
N SER A 757 19.24 -10.28 23.83
CA SER A 757 17.99 -9.52 23.95
C SER A 757 17.03 -9.94 22.85
N LEU A 758 15.98 -10.67 23.20
CA LEU A 758 15.07 -11.27 22.21
C LEU A 758 14.09 -10.26 21.61
N ASN A 759 13.84 -10.42 20.31
CA ASN A 759 12.90 -9.63 19.52
C ASN A 759 11.57 -10.38 19.30
N THR A 760 11.02 -10.98 20.36
CA THR A 760 9.68 -11.60 20.30
C THR A 760 8.60 -10.54 20.02
N ILE A 761 7.47 -10.96 19.46
CA ILE A 761 6.28 -10.11 19.34
C ILE A 761 5.77 -9.72 20.75
N MET A 762 5.76 -8.42 21.06
CA MET A 762 5.28 -7.87 22.35
C MET A 762 4.17 -6.85 22.10
N ILE A 763 2.95 -7.16 22.54
CA ILE A 763 1.79 -6.26 22.35
C ILE A 763 1.51 -5.44 23.61
N ASP A 764 1.35 -6.08 24.76
CA ASP A 764 0.98 -5.39 26.00
C ASP A 764 2.17 -4.97 26.87
N GLY A 765 3.34 -5.57 26.68
CA GLY A 765 4.50 -5.38 27.53
C GLY A 765 4.35 -5.91 28.98
N THR A 766 3.24 -6.56 29.32
CA THR A 766 2.92 -7.07 30.67
C THR A 766 2.76 -8.59 30.72
N GLY A 767 2.76 -9.26 29.57
CA GLY A 767 2.72 -10.72 29.45
C GLY A 767 1.30 -11.32 29.49
N MET A 768 0.26 -10.53 29.75
CA MET A 768 -1.13 -11.00 29.86
C MET A 768 -1.66 -11.56 28.52
N CYS A 769 -1.27 -10.98 27.39
CA CYS A 769 -1.64 -11.43 26.06
C CYS A 769 -0.99 -12.75 25.64
N GLY A 770 0.12 -13.14 26.28
CA GLY A 770 0.91 -14.32 25.94
C GLY A 770 1.61 -14.29 24.57
N CYS A 771 1.59 -13.17 23.83
CA CYS A 771 2.25 -13.05 22.52
C CYS A 771 3.78 -13.21 22.62
N CYS A 772 4.39 -12.67 23.68
CA CYS A 772 5.83 -12.70 23.92
C CYS A 772 6.36 -14.05 24.46
N ARG A 773 5.52 -15.09 24.51
CA ARG A 773 5.92 -16.39 25.04
C ARG A 773 7.03 -17.02 24.20
N LEU A 774 7.93 -17.71 24.87
CA LEU A 774 9.00 -18.51 24.30
C LEU A 774 9.30 -19.72 25.18
N THR A 775 9.96 -20.71 24.61
CA THR A 775 10.47 -21.87 25.35
C THR A 775 11.98 -21.78 25.55
N ILE A 776 12.42 -22.00 26.78
CA ILE A 776 13.83 -22.21 27.12
C ILE A 776 14.06 -23.64 27.62
N ILE A 777 15.25 -24.17 27.41
CA ILE A 777 15.71 -25.47 27.89
C ILE A 777 16.62 -25.21 29.09
N GLN A 778 16.10 -25.46 30.29
CA GLN A 778 16.83 -25.33 31.53
C GLN A 778 16.92 -26.71 32.18
N ASP A 779 18.13 -27.17 32.49
CA ASP A 779 18.39 -28.48 33.09
C ASP A 779 17.74 -29.65 32.31
N GLY A 780 17.73 -29.54 30.98
CA GLY A 780 17.13 -30.54 30.08
C GLY A 780 15.60 -30.53 30.02
N LYS A 781 14.93 -29.57 30.68
CA LYS A 781 13.47 -29.42 30.66
C LYS A 781 13.06 -28.18 29.87
N GLU A 782 11.98 -28.33 29.10
CA GLU A 782 11.33 -27.21 28.43
C GLU A 782 10.51 -26.39 29.43
N ILE A 783 10.80 -25.10 29.53
CA ILE A 783 10.11 -24.14 30.39
C ILE A 783 9.61 -22.99 29.53
N THR A 784 8.31 -22.70 29.62
CA THR A 784 7.71 -21.53 28.99
C THR A 784 8.02 -20.28 29.81
N LYS A 785 8.50 -19.24 29.12
CA LYS A 785 8.83 -17.93 29.64
C LYS A 785 8.15 -16.85 28.80
N PHE A 786 8.02 -15.65 29.35
CA PHE A 786 7.39 -14.50 28.69
C PHE A 786 8.38 -13.36 28.59
N ALA A 787 8.82 -13.02 27.37
CA ALA A 787 9.87 -12.01 27.19
C ALA A 787 9.49 -10.61 27.67
N CYS A 788 8.21 -10.27 27.84
CA CYS A 788 7.80 -8.98 28.41
C CYS A 788 8.08 -8.86 29.92
N ILE A 789 8.05 -9.97 30.67
CA ILE A 789 8.12 -9.97 32.14
C ILE A 789 9.34 -10.70 32.69
N ASP A 790 9.78 -11.78 32.03
CA ASP A 790 10.95 -12.57 32.40
C ASP A 790 12.22 -12.02 31.72
N GLY A 791 12.06 -11.25 30.64
CA GLY A 791 13.12 -10.69 29.81
C GLY A 791 12.81 -9.24 29.41
N PRO A 792 13.57 -8.63 28.48
CA PRO A 792 13.82 -9.23 27.17
C PRO A 792 15.14 -10.01 27.04
N ILE A 793 16.01 -9.97 28.06
CA ILE A 793 17.36 -10.56 28.01
C ILE A 793 17.37 -11.98 28.62
N PHE A 794 17.76 -12.97 27.82
CA PHE A 794 17.82 -14.39 28.20
C PHE A 794 19.20 -14.99 27.98
N ASN A 795 19.48 -16.13 28.63
CA ASN A 795 20.68 -16.91 28.33
C ASN A 795 20.55 -17.54 26.93
N GLY A 796 21.41 -17.14 26.00
CA GLY A 796 21.39 -17.56 24.60
C GLY A 796 21.55 -19.08 24.40
N HIS A 797 22.20 -19.77 25.34
CA HIS A 797 22.46 -21.21 25.26
C HIS A 797 21.24 -22.08 25.59
N GLN A 798 20.21 -21.48 26.18
CA GLN A 798 18.99 -22.14 26.63
C GLN A 798 17.82 -21.95 25.66
N ILE A 799 17.95 -21.14 24.61
CA ILE A 799 16.81 -20.71 23.79
C ILE A 799 16.50 -21.75 22.71
N LYS A 800 15.20 -22.05 22.53
CA LYS A 800 14.72 -22.85 21.41
C LYS A 800 14.54 -21.97 20.17
N TRP A 801 15.62 -21.76 19.43
CA TRP A 801 15.68 -20.81 18.32
C TRP A 801 14.67 -21.07 17.20
N ASP A 802 14.42 -22.33 16.83
CA ASP A 802 13.47 -22.68 15.76
C ASP A 802 12.03 -22.24 16.07
N GLU A 803 11.62 -22.33 17.34
CA GLU A 803 10.32 -21.83 17.77
C GLU A 803 10.24 -20.30 17.62
N LEU A 804 11.30 -19.59 18.02
CA LEU A 804 11.35 -18.13 17.93
C LEU A 804 11.26 -17.65 16.48
N PHE A 805 11.94 -18.30 15.53
CA PHE A 805 11.84 -17.99 14.11
C PHE A 805 10.40 -18.15 13.60
N SER A 806 9.80 -19.33 13.81
CA SER A 806 8.43 -19.61 13.36
C SER A 806 7.39 -18.63 13.95
N ARG A 807 7.57 -18.23 15.20
CA ARG A 807 6.66 -17.27 15.85
C ARG A 807 6.76 -15.87 15.27
N ASN A 808 7.96 -15.42 14.93
CA ASN A 808 8.18 -14.08 14.37
C ASN A 808 7.61 -13.93 12.94
N GLU A 809 7.44 -15.03 12.21
CA GLU A 809 6.85 -15.03 10.85
C GLU A 809 5.31 -14.96 10.83
N ARG A 810 4.64 -15.06 11.99
CA ARG A 810 3.18 -15.21 12.06
C ARG A 810 2.36 -14.06 11.46
N PHE A 811 2.89 -12.83 11.47
CA PHE A 811 2.17 -11.64 11.02
C PHE A 811 2.59 -11.15 9.63
N GLU A 812 3.40 -11.91 8.90
CA GLU A 812 3.90 -11.47 7.60
C GLU A 812 2.78 -11.20 6.58
N GLU A 813 1.78 -12.09 6.48
CA GLU A 813 0.63 -11.91 5.57
C GLU A 813 -0.30 -10.74 5.97
N PRO A 814 -0.77 -10.62 7.23
CA PRO A 814 -1.56 -9.46 7.65
C PRO A 814 -0.83 -8.13 7.48
N GLU A 815 0.47 -8.07 7.77
CA GLU A 815 1.26 -6.86 7.63
C GLU A 815 1.29 -6.39 6.16
N ILE A 816 1.29 -7.31 5.19
CA ILE A 816 1.18 -6.99 3.76
C ILE A 816 -0.14 -6.27 3.43
N SER A 817 -1.27 -6.67 4.06
CA SER A 817 -2.58 -6.06 3.80
C SER A 817 -2.71 -4.63 4.33
N ILE A 818 -2.11 -4.32 5.49
CA ILE A 818 -2.16 -2.98 6.12
C ILE A 818 -1.49 -1.92 5.23
N TYR A 819 -0.41 -2.28 4.53
CA TYR A 819 0.25 -1.38 3.58
C TYR A 819 -0.61 -0.99 2.37
N GLN A 820 -1.69 -1.71 2.06
CA GLN A 820 -2.58 -1.40 0.94
C GLN A 820 -3.71 -0.46 1.33
N THR A 821 -4.22 -0.61 2.55
CA THR A 821 -5.43 0.09 3.00
C THR A 821 -5.11 1.27 3.94
N HIS A 822 -3.89 1.35 4.47
CA HIS A 822 -3.53 2.24 5.58
C HIS A 822 -4.48 2.10 6.79
N SER A 823 -5.18 0.96 6.89
CA SER A 823 -6.13 0.67 7.97
C SER A 823 -5.88 -0.73 8.51
N CYS A 824 -5.67 -0.83 9.82
CA CYS A 824 -5.49 -2.11 10.50
C CYS A 824 -6.84 -2.67 10.96
N LYS A 825 -7.14 -3.92 10.56
CA LYS A 825 -8.40 -4.62 10.84
C LYS A 825 -8.74 -4.72 12.34
N ALA A 826 -7.74 -4.73 13.21
CA ALA A 826 -7.95 -4.77 14.66
C ALA A 826 -8.49 -3.43 15.21
N ILE A 827 -8.19 -2.32 14.53
CA ILE A 827 -8.60 -0.96 14.92
C ILE A 827 -10.02 -0.64 14.42
N GLU A 828 -10.38 -1.07 13.21
CA GLU A 828 -11.75 -0.86 12.69
C GLU A 828 -12.80 -1.57 13.55
N LYS A 829 -12.54 -2.81 14.01
CA LYS A 829 -13.40 -3.53 14.97
C LYS A 829 -13.56 -2.79 16.30
N PHE A 830 -12.53 -2.09 16.76
CA PHE A 830 -12.61 -1.30 17.99
C PHE A 830 -13.52 -0.07 17.84
N ASN A 831 -13.57 0.53 16.64
CA ASN A 831 -14.39 1.72 16.35
C ASN A 831 -15.88 1.40 16.12
N THR A 832 -16.24 0.19 15.68
CA THR A 832 -17.65 -0.21 15.52
C THR A 832 -18.28 -0.73 16.80
N GLY A 833 -17.49 -0.91 17.87
CA GLY A 833 -17.98 -1.48 19.13
C GLY A 833 -18.25 -2.99 19.07
N ASP A 834 -17.90 -3.66 17.96
CA ASP A 834 -18.00 -5.11 17.81
C ASP A 834 -16.78 -5.79 18.42
N ILE A 835 -16.72 -5.77 19.75
CA ILE A 835 -15.83 -6.63 20.53
C ILE A 835 -16.67 -7.83 21.01
N ASP A 836 -16.81 -8.80 20.13
CA ASP A 836 -17.06 -10.20 20.48
C ASP A 836 -16.46 -11.07 19.36
N GLU A 837 -15.12 -11.19 19.34
CA GLU A 837 -14.33 -12.35 18.86
C GLU A 837 -12.82 -12.07 18.90
#